data_AF-A0A926X2Y7-F1
#
_entry.id   AF-A0A926X2Y7-F1
#
_cell.length_a   1.000
_cell.length_b   1.000
_cell.length_c   1.000
_cell.angle_alpha   90.00
_cell.angle_beta   90.00
_cell.angle_gamma   90.00
#
_symmetry.space_group_name_H-M   'P 1'
#
loop_
_entity.id
_entity.type
_entity.pdbx_description
1 polymer ?
#
loop_
_entity_poly.entity_id
_entity_poly.type
_entity_poly.pdbx_seq_one_letter_code
_entity_poly.pdbx_strand_id
1 'polypeptide(L)'
;MTPNSPNPEPLSVFISYSHKDENLKDELVVHLANLKRQGKIRAWQDRDIEAGAEWDAEIKQQLEAAEVILLLITPRFLASDYCYDKEMQRAIQRHDAGTARVIPIILKPCDWQDSLFSKLQVVPKDAKPVTKWDDQDEAFLDVVKGIRRAVESLQAKKPLGETPDSPTVSPSATNTRTDAIAHPIGTDAINFHGAGTDAINRVPANPINRVPANPIFSTYNPTTFTGRDAEIAHLTQILQNGCRLVLIHGMTGIGKTALAERLAVNFVQPSTRYSQVILDRGVSSSDFTRGALAILAKLGDDTAQQLPDEQLLPHLLKNLEQQPCWLQLDSLEYLLCQNDQGEFHFADATWLDFLEQFLTRTSASRLILTSQALPTDWGDRAFRLDNLWQEYALRGLDKSQRIDLFRHYGVTPQTDVDSDHLCAIADYFDGHPLILKMIAGDIQKRPFNGNIDKYWRDYYQQRQTQTRLKLHQSQEERARQWVRQTLEQLPDLPRQMLQRGAVFRRAVPESFYPAMLPNIPDSESSTALTVLKSRNLVEDTDLINGELWVQQHNLIREIALAQLKTDTAIWEAAERQAAHLWLTAYTPAPDAPNLETVRGYLEAFDHYCEIADWDTACSVLDIQIDSPTQEPLHWQLETWGYYKEEIRLYEKVVGKTLPDRDILWSRGFGLAYSGLGNYSSAAQYHQQSLKLARSNGDRSSEAKALGNLGGAYYNLGQYERAIDFHQQHLTIAREISDRQSEGNALGNLGNAYHSLGDYERAIDYHQQYLTIAWEIGDRQSEGNALGNLGLAYYSLGNYERAIDFHQQCLTILREIGDRAGESKALGNLGLAYYSLGNYERAIDFHQQALAISREIGDRQWEGMSLSNLGLAYHGLGNYERAIDLYQQSLTIAREIGDRRGEGNALGNLGLAYYGLGNYERAIDYHQQYLTIAWEIGNRLGEGTALVNMGAAQLKLEQHSESLANNRAALEIFREIGGREGEAESLKNLAEVHQALGKIEVAREFCQQALALATELSIPLKAECETLMQSLGGGDAS
;
A
#
# COMPACT_ATOMS: atom_id res chain seq x y z
N MET A 1 44.58 31.69 -58.71
CA MET A 1 45.13 30.56 -57.94
C MET A 1 45.59 31.10 -56.59
N THR A 2 44.82 30.77 -55.55
CA THR A 2 45.10 30.97 -54.14
C THR A 2 44.68 29.66 -53.46
N PRO A 3 45.35 29.24 -52.37
CA PRO A 3 45.46 27.81 -52.07
C PRO A 3 44.15 27.20 -51.55
N ASN A 4 43.90 25.95 -51.94
CA ASN A 4 42.86 25.13 -51.34
C ASN A 4 43.07 25.06 -49.82
N SER A 5 42.09 25.52 -49.05
CA SER A 5 41.91 25.05 -47.68
C SER A 5 41.76 23.52 -47.73
N PRO A 6 42.50 22.73 -46.92
CA PRO A 6 42.26 21.30 -46.86
C PRO A 6 40.84 21.07 -46.34
N ASN A 7 40.08 20.18 -46.98
CA ASN A 7 38.84 19.69 -46.39
C ASN A 7 39.19 19.09 -45.01
N PRO A 8 38.44 19.43 -43.94
CA PRO A 8 38.69 18.84 -42.64
C PRO A 8 38.52 17.32 -42.73
N GLU A 9 39.38 16.57 -42.04
CA GLU A 9 39.26 15.11 -42.01
C GLU A 9 37.88 14.68 -41.45
N PRO A 10 37.30 13.60 -41.99
CA PRO A 10 36.01 13.08 -41.53
C PRO A 10 36.13 12.60 -40.08
N LEU A 11 35.26 13.07 -39.19
CA LEU A 11 35.28 12.65 -37.80
C LEU A 11 34.99 11.15 -37.67
N SER A 12 35.73 10.43 -36.84
CA SER A 12 35.43 9.03 -36.52
C SER A 12 34.16 8.93 -35.68
N VAL A 13 33.22 8.06 -36.08
CA VAL A 13 31.95 7.84 -35.39
C VAL A 13 31.84 6.38 -34.96
N PHE A 14 31.65 6.15 -33.66
CA PHE A 14 31.29 4.85 -33.10
C PHE A 14 29.79 4.81 -32.82
N ILE A 15 29.12 3.68 -33.09
CA ILE A 15 27.70 3.48 -32.82
C ILE A 15 27.56 2.36 -31.80
N SER A 16 27.19 2.71 -30.57
CA SER A 16 26.88 1.78 -29.48
C SER A 16 25.39 1.44 -29.54
N TYR A 17 25.06 0.14 -29.64
CA TYR A 17 23.69 -0.34 -29.81
C TYR A 17 23.52 -1.77 -29.31
N SER A 18 22.31 -2.14 -28.89
CA SER A 18 21.99 -3.55 -28.62
C SER A 18 21.77 -4.29 -29.95
N HIS A 19 22.46 -5.41 -30.19
CA HIS A 19 22.24 -6.23 -31.40
C HIS A 19 20.77 -6.63 -31.61
N LYS A 20 19.96 -6.72 -30.53
CA LYS A 20 18.52 -7.03 -30.60
C LYS A 20 17.66 -5.88 -31.16
N ASP A 21 18.23 -4.70 -31.39
CA ASP A 21 17.59 -3.54 -32.04
C ASP A 21 18.28 -3.15 -33.36
N GLU A 22 19.05 -4.07 -33.95
CA GLU A 22 19.86 -3.87 -35.16
C GLU A 22 19.10 -3.23 -36.34
N ASN A 23 17.83 -3.57 -36.55
CA ASN A 23 17.03 -3.01 -37.65
C ASN A 23 16.99 -1.46 -37.60
N LEU A 24 16.88 -0.87 -36.41
CA LEU A 24 16.84 0.60 -36.23
C LEU A 24 18.22 1.25 -36.38
N LYS A 25 19.30 0.49 -36.11
CA LYS A 25 20.68 0.90 -36.41
C LYS A 25 20.92 0.91 -37.91
N ASP A 26 20.50 -0.13 -38.63
CA ASP A 26 20.67 -0.22 -40.08
C ASP A 26 19.92 0.92 -40.80
N GLU A 27 18.71 1.25 -40.33
CA GLU A 27 17.91 2.39 -40.79
C GLU A 27 18.63 3.73 -40.56
N LEU A 28 19.14 3.99 -39.34
CA LEU A 28 19.97 5.17 -39.06
C LEU A 28 21.21 5.25 -39.97
N VAL A 29 21.87 4.13 -40.24
CA VAL A 29 23.04 4.06 -41.14
C VAL A 29 22.69 4.46 -42.58
N VAL A 30 21.50 4.08 -43.08
CA VAL A 30 20.99 4.52 -44.39
C VAL A 30 20.85 6.05 -44.41
N HIS A 31 20.27 6.67 -43.37
CA HIS A 31 20.13 8.13 -43.30
C HIS A 31 21.47 8.87 -43.13
N LEU A 32 22.44 8.28 -42.41
CA LEU A 32 23.80 8.82 -42.27
C LEU A 32 24.63 8.77 -43.56
N ALA A 33 24.23 7.98 -44.58
CA ALA A 33 24.98 7.81 -45.82
C ALA A 33 25.20 9.12 -46.61
N ASN A 34 24.40 10.18 -46.37
CA ASN A 34 24.62 11.50 -46.94
C ASN A 34 25.80 12.23 -46.26
N LEU A 35 25.92 12.17 -44.93
CA LEU A 35 27.07 12.75 -44.20
C LEU A 35 28.38 12.02 -44.52
N LYS A 36 28.32 10.69 -44.69
CA LYS A 36 29.46 9.86 -45.14
C LYS A 36 29.91 10.26 -46.56
N ARG A 37 28.97 10.44 -47.50
CA ARG A 37 29.25 10.95 -48.87
C ARG A 37 29.77 12.38 -48.92
N GLN A 38 29.35 13.24 -47.98
CA GLN A 38 29.87 14.61 -47.83
C GLN A 38 31.28 14.66 -47.20
N GLY A 39 31.89 13.52 -46.84
CA GLY A 39 33.21 13.46 -46.21
C GLY A 39 33.25 14.05 -44.80
N LYS A 40 32.10 14.15 -44.12
CA LYS A 40 32.01 14.74 -42.77
C LYS A 40 32.24 13.75 -41.65
N ILE A 41 31.90 12.48 -41.87
CA ILE A 41 32.02 11.40 -40.88
C ILE A 41 32.56 10.11 -41.51
N ARG A 42 33.26 9.33 -40.69
CA ARG A 42 33.61 7.93 -40.92
C ARG A 42 33.02 7.10 -39.78
N ALA A 43 31.83 6.55 -40.01
CA ALA A 43 31.21 5.61 -39.08
C ALA A 43 31.84 4.21 -39.21
N TRP A 44 32.14 3.62 -38.07
CA TRP A 44 32.58 2.23 -37.84
C TRP A 44 31.52 1.48 -37.02
N GLN A 45 31.41 0.18 -37.21
CA GLN A 45 30.49 -0.70 -36.47
C GLN A 45 31.14 -2.07 -36.19
N ASP A 46 30.63 -2.74 -35.16
CA ASP A 46 30.98 -4.12 -34.76
C ASP A 46 31.01 -5.16 -35.90
N ARG A 47 30.17 -5.01 -36.93
CA ARG A 47 30.18 -5.87 -38.14
C ARG A 47 31.39 -5.65 -39.06
N ASP A 48 32.19 -4.61 -38.85
CA ASP A 48 33.42 -4.35 -39.61
C ASP A 48 34.63 -5.13 -39.03
N ILE A 49 34.44 -5.93 -37.97
CA ILE A 49 35.46 -6.79 -37.35
C ILE A 49 35.73 -8.02 -38.24
N GLU A 50 36.99 -8.24 -38.62
CA GLU A 50 37.40 -9.39 -39.43
C GLU A 50 37.30 -10.72 -38.66
N ALA A 51 36.89 -11.79 -39.36
CA ALA A 51 36.73 -13.11 -38.77
C ALA A 51 38.06 -13.69 -38.26
N GLY A 52 38.23 -13.70 -36.93
CA GLY A 52 39.44 -14.16 -36.24
C GLY A 52 40.04 -13.15 -35.27
N ALA A 53 39.55 -11.91 -35.23
CA ALA A 53 39.93 -10.91 -34.23
C ALA A 53 39.21 -11.10 -32.88
N GLU A 54 39.81 -10.64 -31.78
CA GLU A 54 39.14 -10.60 -30.48
C GLU A 54 38.13 -9.42 -30.43
N TRP A 55 36.84 -9.78 -30.40
CA TRP A 55 35.71 -8.86 -30.52
C TRP A 55 35.77 -7.68 -29.51
N ASP A 56 36.02 -7.97 -28.23
CA ASP A 56 36.17 -6.96 -27.16
C ASP A 56 37.34 -6.00 -27.39
N ALA A 57 38.44 -6.48 -27.98
CA ALA A 57 39.65 -5.68 -28.16
C ALA A 57 39.47 -4.65 -29.29
N GLU A 58 38.87 -5.05 -30.41
CA GLU A 58 38.61 -4.16 -31.55
C GLU A 58 37.53 -3.13 -31.21
N ILE A 59 36.43 -3.54 -30.55
CA ILE A 59 35.40 -2.61 -30.03
C ILE A 59 36.04 -1.54 -29.15
N LYS A 60 36.88 -1.94 -28.19
CA LYS A 60 37.57 -1.00 -27.30
C LYS A 60 38.51 -0.06 -28.08
N GLN A 61 39.29 -0.58 -29.04
CA GLN A 61 40.18 0.24 -29.86
C GLN A 61 39.42 1.32 -30.64
N GLN A 62 38.29 0.96 -31.24
CA GLN A 62 37.48 1.87 -32.06
C GLN A 62 36.68 2.85 -31.19
N LEU A 63 36.19 2.41 -30.02
CA LEU A 63 35.56 3.27 -29.02
C LEU A 63 36.54 4.30 -28.43
N GLU A 64 37.83 3.99 -28.31
CA GLU A 64 38.87 4.97 -27.90
C GLU A 64 39.28 5.90 -29.06
N ALA A 65 39.24 5.43 -30.31
CA ALA A 65 39.60 6.22 -31.50
C ALA A 65 38.46 7.14 -32.02
N ALA A 66 37.24 7.00 -31.51
CA ALA A 66 36.08 7.77 -31.95
C ALA A 66 36.12 9.24 -31.48
N GLU A 67 35.86 10.19 -32.38
CA GLU A 67 35.64 11.62 -32.05
C GLU A 67 34.16 11.90 -31.71
N VAL A 68 33.24 11.08 -32.23
CA VAL A 68 31.79 11.12 -31.93
C VAL A 68 31.31 9.71 -31.57
N ILE A 69 30.49 9.60 -30.53
CA ILE A 69 29.90 8.34 -30.08
C ILE A 69 28.37 8.51 -30.07
N LEU A 70 27.67 7.68 -30.84
CA LEU A 70 26.21 7.63 -30.86
C LEU A 70 25.75 6.50 -29.93
N LEU A 71 24.86 6.80 -28.99
CA LEU A 71 24.25 5.79 -28.12
C LEU A 71 22.81 5.57 -28.57
N LEU A 72 22.48 4.36 -29.03
CA LEU A 72 21.15 4.03 -29.54
C LEU A 72 20.26 3.55 -28.39
N ILE A 73 19.59 4.50 -27.74
CA ILE A 73 18.87 4.29 -26.49
C ILE A 73 17.53 3.58 -26.75
N THR A 74 17.42 2.39 -26.18
CA THR A 74 16.22 1.56 -26.08
C THR A 74 16.20 0.90 -24.69
N PRO A 75 15.06 0.33 -24.24
CA PRO A 75 15.03 -0.50 -23.03
C PRO A 75 16.09 -1.62 -23.01
N ARG A 76 16.44 -2.17 -24.18
CA ARG A 76 17.44 -3.25 -24.34
C ARG A 76 18.88 -2.75 -24.32
N PHE A 77 19.11 -1.50 -24.73
CA PHE A 77 20.40 -0.83 -24.57
C PHE A 77 20.69 -0.57 -23.08
N LEU A 78 19.70 -0.02 -22.36
CA LEU A 78 19.80 0.28 -20.94
C LEU A 78 19.91 -0.99 -20.07
N ALA A 79 19.30 -2.09 -20.50
CA ALA A 79 19.35 -3.39 -19.81
C ALA A 79 20.49 -4.31 -20.29
N SER A 80 21.55 -3.77 -20.91
CA SER A 80 22.70 -4.56 -21.36
C SER A 80 23.95 -4.21 -20.56
N ASP A 81 24.43 -5.14 -19.72
CA ASP A 81 25.65 -5.01 -18.92
C ASP A 81 26.89 -4.63 -19.76
N TYR A 82 26.89 -5.00 -21.05
CA TYR A 82 27.98 -4.62 -21.95
C TYR A 82 27.82 -3.19 -22.49
N CYS A 83 26.66 -2.86 -23.08
CA CYS A 83 26.43 -1.55 -23.66
C CYS A 83 26.31 -0.44 -22.60
N TYR A 84 25.64 -0.72 -21.49
CA TYR A 84 25.40 0.23 -20.40
C TYR A 84 26.61 0.33 -19.46
N ASP A 85 27.09 -0.77 -18.87
CA ASP A 85 28.15 -0.68 -17.85
C ASP A 85 29.57 -0.57 -18.43
N LYS A 86 29.81 -0.99 -19.68
CA LYS A 86 31.14 -0.85 -20.30
C LYS A 86 31.19 0.25 -21.35
N GLU A 87 30.45 0.13 -22.45
CA GLU A 87 30.57 1.07 -23.57
C GLU A 87 30.09 2.47 -23.20
N MET A 88 28.89 2.60 -22.61
CA MET A 88 28.31 3.88 -22.22
C MET A 88 29.10 4.53 -21.08
N GLN A 89 29.46 3.80 -20.02
CA GLN A 89 30.33 4.37 -18.96
C GLN A 89 31.63 4.93 -19.56
N ARG A 90 32.27 4.19 -20.48
CA ARG A 90 33.49 4.66 -21.14
C ARG A 90 33.25 5.85 -22.08
N ALA A 91 32.13 5.86 -22.79
CA ALA A 91 31.74 6.96 -23.65
C ALA A 91 31.52 8.26 -22.85
N ILE A 92 30.86 8.19 -21.69
CA ILE A 92 30.64 9.34 -20.80
C ILE A 92 31.95 9.83 -20.19
N GLN A 93 32.83 8.95 -19.73
CA GLN A 93 34.19 9.34 -19.31
C GLN A 93 34.93 10.10 -20.42
N ARG A 94 34.85 9.63 -21.67
CA ARG A 94 35.47 10.31 -22.83
C ARG A 94 34.78 11.63 -23.18
N HIS A 95 33.49 11.77 -22.86
CA HIS A 95 32.73 13.02 -23.01
C HIS A 95 33.16 14.09 -22.02
N ASP A 96 33.19 13.74 -20.75
CA ASP A 96 33.51 14.67 -19.65
C ASP A 96 34.98 15.09 -19.72
N ALA A 97 35.86 14.20 -20.18
CA ALA A 97 37.25 14.51 -20.51
C ALA A 97 37.42 15.34 -21.81
N GLY A 98 36.34 15.63 -22.55
CA GLY A 98 36.38 16.40 -23.80
C GLY A 98 37.02 15.68 -25.00
N THR A 99 37.32 14.39 -24.88
CA THR A 99 38.02 13.60 -25.92
C THR A 99 37.10 13.03 -27.00
N ALA A 100 35.79 12.96 -26.74
CA ALA A 100 34.77 12.59 -27.72
C ALA A 100 33.43 13.30 -27.44
N ARG A 101 32.58 13.46 -28.45
CA ARG A 101 31.19 13.94 -28.26
C ARG A 101 30.22 12.77 -28.24
N VAL A 102 29.54 12.57 -27.12
CA VAL A 102 28.45 11.60 -26.98
C VAL A 102 27.14 12.25 -27.41
N ILE A 103 26.32 11.51 -28.14
CA ILE A 103 24.97 11.90 -28.59
C ILE A 103 24.02 10.73 -28.31
N PRO A 104 23.16 10.82 -27.28
CA PRO A 104 22.12 9.82 -27.04
C PRO A 104 20.97 10.01 -28.03
N ILE A 105 20.54 8.90 -28.64
CA ILE A 105 19.48 8.85 -29.64
C ILE A 105 18.34 8.02 -29.07
N ILE A 106 17.22 8.64 -28.71
CA ILE A 106 16.07 7.96 -28.13
C ILE A 106 15.27 7.28 -29.25
N LEU A 107 15.44 5.96 -29.39
CA LEU A 107 14.78 5.18 -30.44
C LEU A 107 13.41 4.64 -29.98
N LYS A 108 13.33 4.16 -28.74
CA LYS A 108 12.11 3.59 -28.14
C LYS A 108 11.78 4.28 -26.81
N PRO A 109 10.50 4.30 -26.37
CA PRO A 109 10.14 4.76 -25.03
C PRO A 109 10.94 4.01 -23.97
N CYS A 110 11.54 4.77 -23.04
CA CYS A 110 12.32 4.27 -21.92
C CYS A 110 12.58 5.42 -20.93
N ASP A 111 12.73 5.09 -19.65
CA ASP A 111 13.10 6.05 -18.62
C ASP A 111 14.62 6.15 -18.55
N TRP A 112 15.15 7.24 -19.11
CA TRP A 112 16.59 7.55 -19.15
C TRP A 112 16.94 8.80 -18.31
N GLN A 113 15.98 9.38 -17.60
CA GLN A 113 16.13 10.65 -16.88
C GLN A 113 17.16 10.56 -15.72
N ASP A 114 17.32 9.37 -15.13
CA ASP A 114 18.34 9.10 -14.09
C ASP A 114 19.62 8.44 -14.63
N SER A 115 19.74 8.26 -15.95
CA SER A 115 20.92 7.63 -16.56
C SER A 115 22.16 8.53 -16.56
N LEU A 116 23.34 7.94 -16.76
CA LEU A 116 24.61 8.68 -16.83
C LEU A 116 24.67 9.73 -17.96
N PHE A 117 23.82 9.63 -18.99
CA PHE A 117 23.74 10.59 -20.09
C PHE A 117 22.56 11.57 -20.00
N SER A 118 21.75 11.51 -18.93
CA SER A 118 20.58 12.38 -18.70
C SER A 118 20.85 13.88 -18.90
N LYS A 119 22.06 14.33 -18.56
CA LYS A 119 22.52 15.73 -18.67
C LYS A 119 22.99 16.12 -20.08
N LEU A 120 23.01 15.18 -21.03
CA LEU A 120 23.44 15.42 -22.41
C LEU A 120 22.26 15.82 -23.29
N GLN A 121 22.56 16.53 -24.39
CA GLN A 121 21.55 16.85 -25.39
C GLN A 121 21.18 15.60 -26.19
N VAL A 122 19.99 15.07 -25.92
CA VAL A 122 19.40 13.94 -26.65
C VAL A 122 18.77 14.36 -27.98
N VAL A 123 18.60 13.41 -28.90
CA VAL A 123 17.84 13.54 -30.15
C VAL A 123 16.88 12.33 -30.30
N PRO A 124 15.74 12.39 -31.01
CA PRO A 124 15.17 13.53 -31.76
C PRO A 124 14.77 14.73 -30.89
N LYS A 125 14.33 15.82 -31.52
CA LYS A 125 13.78 17.00 -30.83
C LYS A 125 12.72 16.61 -29.76
N ASP A 126 12.75 17.33 -28.65
CA ASP A 126 11.85 17.15 -27.49
C ASP A 126 11.93 15.74 -26.87
N ALA A 127 13.02 15.00 -27.14
CA ALA A 127 13.27 13.61 -26.73
C ALA A 127 12.19 12.59 -27.14
N LYS A 128 11.29 12.94 -28.07
CA LYS A 128 10.21 12.06 -28.54
C LYS A 128 10.83 10.84 -29.23
N PRO A 129 10.63 9.60 -28.72
CA PRO A 129 11.26 8.40 -29.26
C PRO A 129 10.92 8.20 -30.74
N VAL A 130 11.90 7.78 -31.56
CA VAL A 130 11.72 7.56 -33.01
C VAL A 130 10.47 6.70 -33.31
N THR A 131 10.25 5.60 -32.57
CA THR A 131 9.07 4.73 -32.77
C THR A 131 7.71 5.34 -32.39
N LYS A 132 7.68 6.56 -31.83
CA LYS A 132 6.45 7.31 -31.50
C LYS A 132 6.17 8.47 -32.45
N TRP A 133 7.01 8.71 -33.46
CA TRP A 133 6.69 9.65 -34.54
C TRP A 133 5.70 9.03 -35.53
N ASP A 134 4.86 9.87 -36.12
CA ASP A 134 3.86 9.44 -37.11
C ASP A 134 4.52 9.00 -38.44
N ASP A 135 5.72 9.53 -38.71
CA ASP A 135 6.63 9.13 -39.78
C ASP A 135 8.05 8.91 -39.18
N GLN A 136 8.59 7.69 -39.37
CA GLN A 136 9.91 7.31 -38.87
C GLN A 136 11.05 7.86 -39.73
N ASP A 137 10.86 8.03 -41.04
CA ASP A 137 11.84 8.67 -41.92
C ASP A 137 12.03 10.14 -41.50
N GLU A 138 10.95 10.85 -41.13
CA GLU A 138 11.06 12.22 -40.62
C GLU A 138 11.83 12.29 -39.29
N ALA A 139 11.58 11.34 -38.38
CA ALA A 139 12.26 11.23 -37.11
C ALA A 139 13.78 10.99 -37.29
N PHE A 140 14.17 10.05 -38.16
CA PHE A 140 15.58 9.82 -38.47
C PHE A 140 16.23 11.00 -39.21
N LEU A 141 15.49 11.72 -40.04
CA LEU A 141 15.97 12.98 -40.64
C LEU A 141 16.22 14.06 -39.59
N ASP A 142 15.44 14.13 -38.50
CA ASP A 142 15.72 15.04 -37.37
C ASP A 142 16.96 14.62 -36.57
N VAL A 143 17.11 13.31 -36.27
CA VAL A 143 18.33 12.75 -35.67
C VAL A 143 19.57 13.11 -36.49
N VAL A 144 19.52 12.96 -37.81
CA VAL A 144 20.65 13.32 -38.70
C VAL A 144 20.90 14.84 -38.74
N LYS A 145 19.89 15.70 -38.59
CA LYS A 145 20.09 17.16 -38.41
C LYS A 145 20.82 17.45 -37.09
N GLY A 146 20.47 16.75 -36.01
CA GLY A 146 21.13 16.86 -34.71
C GLY A 146 22.61 16.44 -34.77
N ILE A 147 22.89 15.25 -35.32
CA ILE A 147 24.25 14.74 -35.53
C ILE A 147 25.06 15.69 -36.40
N ARG A 148 24.49 16.21 -37.49
CA ARG A 148 25.14 17.19 -38.38
C ARG A 148 25.59 18.44 -37.60
N ARG A 149 24.72 19.03 -36.77
CA ARG A 149 25.05 20.20 -35.94
C ARG A 149 26.19 19.90 -34.97
N ALA A 150 26.18 18.74 -34.33
CA ALA A 150 27.25 18.32 -33.43
C ALA A 150 28.60 18.18 -34.18
N VAL A 151 28.63 17.46 -35.30
CA VAL A 151 29.82 17.29 -36.16
C VAL A 151 30.37 18.64 -36.64
N GLU A 152 29.50 19.52 -37.15
CA GLU A 152 29.90 20.85 -37.62
C GLU A 152 30.42 21.73 -36.48
N SER A 153 29.86 21.62 -35.26
CA SER A 153 30.37 22.33 -34.08
C SER A 153 31.74 21.85 -33.62
N LEU A 154 32.06 20.56 -33.78
CA LEU A 154 33.37 19.99 -33.42
C LEU A 154 34.44 20.37 -34.44
N GLN A 155 34.09 20.32 -35.73
CA GLN A 155 34.97 20.81 -36.80
C GLN A 155 35.25 22.31 -36.67
N ALA A 156 34.29 23.11 -36.17
CA ALA A 156 34.49 24.53 -35.86
C ALA A 156 35.24 24.80 -34.54
N LYS A 157 35.31 23.83 -33.62
CA LYS A 157 35.93 23.98 -32.29
C LYS A 157 37.42 23.63 -32.20
N LYS A 158 38.07 23.19 -33.30
CA LYS A 158 39.55 23.10 -33.36
C LYS A 158 40.14 24.52 -33.34
N PRO A 159 40.76 25.01 -32.24
CA PRO A 159 41.07 26.43 -32.12
C PRO A 159 42.37 26.82 -32.80
N LEU A 160 42.31 27.91 -33.57
CA LEU A 160 43.40 28.88 -33.59
C LEU A 160 43.27 29.75 -32.31
N GLY A 161 44.16 29.57 -31.34
CA GLY A 161 44.53 30.60 -30.36
C GLY A 161 43.58 30.88 -29.16
N GLU A 162 44.02 30.44 -27.98
CA GLU A 162 44.14 31.19 -26.72
C GLU A 162 42.96 31.83 -25.93
N THR A 163 42.95 31.44 -24.64
CA THR A 163 42.74 32.18 -23.37
C THR A 163 41.33 32.58 -22.85
N PRO A 164 41.15 32.65 -21.51
CA PRO A 164 39.82 32.53 -20.86
C PRO A 164 39.41 33.77 -20.04
N ASP A 165 38.13 33.83 -19.65
CA ASP A 165 37.68 34.61 -18.49
C ASP A 165 36.38 34.06 -17.86
N SER A 166 36.13 34.45 -16.62
CA SER A 166 34.92 34.16 -15.79
C SER A 166 34.33 35.51 -15.31
N PRO A 167 33.39 35.66 -14.32
CA PRO A 167 32.63 34.70 -13.48
C PRO A 167 31.13 35.11 -13.24
N THR A 168 30.50 34.53 -12.18
CA THR A 168 29.51 35.11 -11.22
C THR A 168 28.13 34.43 -11.03
N VAL A 169 27.55 34.70 -9.84
CA VAL A 169 26.54 33.93 -9.06
C VAL A 169 25.43 34.87 -8.56
N SER A 170 24.21 34.38 -8.26
CA SER A 170 23.31 34.95 -7.21
C SER A 170 22.11 34.01 -6.87
N PRO A 171 21.72 33.86 -5.58
CA PRO A 171 20.54 33.07 -5.13
C PRO A 171 19.46 33.89 -4.37
N SER A 172 18.28 33.28 -4.13
CA SER A 172 17.20 33.74 -3.20
C SER A 172 16.14 32.62 -3.05
N ALA A 173 15.34 32.44 -1.99
CA ALA A 173 15.08 33.20 -0.75
C ALA A 173 14.59 32.27 0.40
N THR A 174 14.52 32.80 1.63
CA THR A 174 14.08 32.12 2.88
C THR A 174 12.61 32.42 3.24
N ASN A 175 12.04 31.65 4.19
CA ASN A 175 10.82 32.00 4.93
C ASN A 175 10.80 31.36 6.34
N THR A 176 10.02 31.93 7.27
CA THR A 176 10.04 31.65 8.74
C THR A 176 8.63 31.91 9.34
N ARG A 177 8.22 31.55 10.56
CA ARG A 177 8.86 31.01 11.79
C ARG A 177 7.74 30.51 12.74
N THR A 178 7.96 29.48 13.56
CA THR A 178 7.34 29.39 14.92
C THR A 178 8.15 28.47 15.85
N ASP A 179 8.29 28.87 17.11
CA ASP A 179 9.14 28.19 18.10
C ASP A 179 8.34 27.24 19.01
N ALA A 180 8.93 26.11 19.39
CA ALA A 180 8.41 25.22 20.44
C ALA A 180 9.45 25.04 21.55
N ILE A 181 9.02 25.17 22.81
CA ILE A 181 9.87 25.01 23.99
C ILE A 181 10.03 23.51 24.27
N ALA A 182 11.27 23.03 24.39
CA ALA A 182 11.58 21.61 24.48
C ALA A 182 12.25 21.25 25.82
N HIS A 183 11.54 20.47 26.63
CA HIS A 183 12.09 19.75 27.78
C HIS A 183 12.91 18.52 27.36
N PRO A 184 13.72 17.90 28.26
CA PRO A 184 14.59 16.80 27.91
C PRO A 184 13.87 15.59 27.27
N ILE A 185 14.64 14.83 26.50
CA ILE A 185 14.22 13.79 25.54
C ILE A 185 13.02 12.97 26.00
N GLY A 186 11.88 13.18 25.34
CA GLY A 186 10.76 12.23 25.37
C GLY A 186 9.79 12.37 26.55
N THR A 187 9.43 13.59 26.94
CA THR A 187 8.27 13.85 27.83
C THR A 187 7.09 14.46 27.07
N ASP A 188 6.58 13.73 26.06
CA ASP A 188 5.36 14.07 25.34
C ASP A 188 4.14 14.00 26.29
N ALA A 189 3.79 15.12 26.92
CA ALA A 189 2.70 15.20 27.90
C ALA A 189 1.32 15.11 27.23
N ILE A 190 0.38 14.40 27.88
CA ILE A 190 -0.73 13.75 27.16
C ILE A 190 -1.98 14.64 27.10
N ASN A 191 -2.40 15.02 25.90
CA ASN A 191 -3.68 15.70 25.63
C ASN A 191 -4.88 14.78 25.89
N PHE A 192 -5.91 15.30 26.59
CA PHE A 192 -7.22 14.67 26.75
C PHE A 192 -8.16 15.20 25.66
N HIS A 193 -8.15 14.58 24.48
CA HIS A 193 -8.95 15.07 23.36
C HIS A 193 -10.43 15.27 23.72
N GLY A 194 -10.94 16.48 23.47
CA GLY A 194 -12.38 16.74 23.53
C GLY A 194 -13.07 15.93 22.44
N ALA A 195 -14.19 15.29 22.77
CA ALA A 195 -14.89 14.38 21.87
C ALA A 195 -15.61 15.15 20.74
N GLY A 196 -14.83 15.60 19.75
CA GLY A 196 -15.27 16.45 18.64
C GLY A 196 -15.47 15.75 17.30
N THR A 197 -15.51 14.41 17.29
CA THR A 197 -15.94 13.51 16.19
C THR A 197 -16.17 12.11 16.77
N ASP A 198 -17.10 11.33 16.22
CA ASP A 198 -17.47 9.97 16.69
C ASP A 198 -16.41 8.88 16.42
N ALA A 199 -15.11 9.20 16.49
CA ALA A 199 -14.01 8.25 16.40
C ALA A 199 -13.65 7.72 17.80
N ILE A 200 -14.45 6.77 18.28
CA ILE A 200 -14.32 6.15 19.60
C ILE A 200 -12.98 5.40 19.74
N ASN A 201 -12.44 5.32 20.96
CA ASN A 201 -11.35 4.42 21.34
C ASN A 201 -11.70 2.96 20.97
N ARG A 202 -11.24 2.49 19.82
CA ARG A 202 -11.52 1.13 19.34
C ARG A 202 -10.46 0.18 19.87
N VAL A 203 -10.89 -0.74 20.74
CA VAL A 203 -10.08 -1.87 21.21
C VAL A 203 -9.60 -2.64 19.98
N PRO A 204 -8.28 -2.88 19.79
CA PRO A 204 -7.80 -3.69 18.69
C PRO A 204 -8.37 -5.10 18.83
N ALA A 205 -9.02 -5.60 17.77
CA ALA A 205 -9.57 -6.94 17.76
C ALA A 205 -8.44 -7.96 17.95
N ASN A 206 -8.57 -8.80 18.98
CA ASN A 206 -7.59 -9.83 19.33
C ASN A 206 -7.36 -10.76 18.12
N PRO A 207 -6.13 -10.87 17.55
CA PRO A 207 -5.88 -11.80 16.46
C PRO A 207 -5.98 -13.23 17.00
N ILE A 208 -7.07 -13.91 16.65
CA ILE A 208 -7.28 -15.31 17.01
C ILE A 208 -6.25 -16.14 16.23
N ASN A 209 -5.24 -16.65 16.94
CA ASN A 209 -4.29 -17.64 16.42
C ASN A 209 -5.01 -18.92 15.97
N ARG A 210 -5.54 -18.94 14.74
CA ARG A 210 -6.11 -20.13 14.12
C ARG A 210 -4.98 -21.04 13.64
N VAL A 211 -4.94 -22.24 14.19
CA VAL A 211 -4.13 -23.34 13.65
C VAL A 211 -4.50 -23.56 12.17
N PRO A 212 -3.54 -23.77 11.25
CA PRO A 212 -3.87 -24.01 9.85
C PRO A 212 -4.77 -25.24 9.71
N ALA A 213 -6.00 -25.03 9.21
CA ALA A 213 -6.83 -26.11 8.75
C ALA A 213 -6.17 -26.78 7.53
N ASN A 214 -6.52 -28.06 7.27
CA ASN A 214 -6.14 -28.72 6.03
C ASN A 214 -6.56 -27.87 4.81
N PRO A 215 -5.79 -27.87 3.72
CA PRO A 215 -6.12 -27.09 2.53
C PRO A 215 -7.49 -27.52 1.98
N ILE A 216 -8.42 -26.57 1.94
CA ILE A 216 -9.71 -26.71 1.25
C ILE A 216 -9.48 -26.25 -0.19
N PHE A 217 -9.82 -27.10 -1.16
CA PHE A 217 -9.71 -26.80 -2.59
C PHE A 217 -11.10 -26.55 -3.17
N SER A 218 -11.24 -25.47 -3.92
CA SER A 218 -12.52 -24.98 -4.46
C SER A 218 -13.04 -25.78 -5.66
N THR A 219 -12.14 -26.29 -6.51
CA THR A 219 -12.49 -26.98 -7.77
C THR A 219 -11.79 -28.32 -7.94
N TYR A 220 -10.64 -28.52 -7.30
CA TYR A 220 -9.90 -29.76 -7.33
C TYR A 220 -10.50 -30.79 -6.35
N ASN A 221 -11.26 -31.72 -6.91
CA ASN A 221 -11.62 -32.95 -6.23
C ASN A 221 -10.78 -34.12 -6.81
N PRO A 222 -9.96 -34.81 -5.98
CA PRO A 222 -9.06 -35.88 -6.45
C PRO A 222 -9.79 -37.09 -7.06
N THR A 223 -11.09 -37.24 -6.79
CA THR A 223 -11.89 -38.30 -7.41
C THR A 223 -12.36 -37.95 -8.83
N THR A 224 -12.51 -36.67 -9.17
CA THR A 224 -13.09 -36.20 -10.44
C THR A 224 -12.11 -35.55 -11.41
N PHE A 225 -10.96 -35.09 -10.91
CA PHE A 225 -9.90 -34.55 -11.73
C PHE A 225 -9.30 -35.65 -12.62
N THR A 226 -9.30 -35.46 -13.94
CA THR A 226 -8.89 -36.47 -14.92
C THR A 226 -7.85 -35.95 -15.91
N GLY A 227 -6.76 -36.72 -16.09
CA GLY A 227 -5.67 -36.42 -17.02
C GLY A 227 -4.68 -35.37 -16.52
N ARG A 228 -3.96 -34.76 -17.47
CA ARG A 228 -2.94 -33.71 -17.28
C ARG A 228 -1.63 -34.11 -16.61
N ASP A 229 -1.31 -35.40 -16.55
CA ASP A 229 -0.09 -35.90 -15.88
C ASP A 229 1.20 -35.32 -16.46
N ALA A 230 1.26 -35.07 -17.77
CA ALA A 230 2.44 -34.50 -18.44
C ALA A 230 2.61 -33.01 -18.08
N GLU A 231 1.52 -32.24 -18.11
CA GLU A 231 1.49 -30.83 -17.71
C GLU A 231 1.83 -30.66 -16.22
N ILE A 232 1.27 -31.53 -15.37
CA ILE A 232 1.56 -31.57 -13.93
C ILE A 232 3.03 -31.90 -13.68
N ALA A 233 3.58 -32.93 -14.34
CA ALA A 233 4.99 -33.30 -14.19
C ALA A 233 5.93 -32.16 -14.62
N HIS A 234 5.66 -31.52 -15.76
CA HIS A 234 6.42 -30.40 -16.28
C HIS A 234 6.40 -29.19 -15.32
N LEU A 235 5.22 -28.74 -14.89
CA LEU A 235 5.08 -27.60 -13.98
C LEU A 235 5.62 -27.92 -12.57
N THR A 236 5.47 -29.16 -12.09
CA THR A 236 6.09 -29.64 -10.85
C THR A 236 7.61 -29.55 -10.93
N GLN A 237 8.22 -29.96 -12.04
CA GLN A 237 9.67 -29.88 -12.24
C GLN A 237 10.16 -28.42 -12.27
N ILE A 238 9.43 -27.51 -12.91
CA ILE A 238 9.75 -26.08 -12.94
C ILE A 238 9.70 -25.47 -11.53
N LEU A 239 8.65 -25.76 -10.75
CA LEU A 239 8.50 -25.31 -9.36
C LEU A 239 9.53 -25.92 -8.38
N GLN A 240 10.11 -27.07 -8.73
CA GLN A 240 11.25 -27.68 -8.02
C GLN A 240 12.59 -27.02 -8.38
N ASN A 241 12.75 -26.57 -9.63
CA ASN A 241 13.98 -25.95 -10.14
C ASN A 241 14.17 -24.47 -9.74
N GLY A 242 13.40 -23.96 -8.79
CA GLY A 242 13.55 -22.60 -8.25
C GLY A 242 12.52 -21.57 -8.76
N CYS A 243 11.62 -21.94 -9.68
CA CYS A 243 10.53 -21.07 -10.08
C CYS A 243 9.56 -20.81 -8.91
N ARG A 244 9.20 -19.55 -8.70
CA ARG A 244 8.38 -19.06 -7.59
C ARG A 244 7.03 -18.49 -8.01
N LEU A 245 6.85 -18.14 -9.29
CA LEU A 245 5.57 -17.67 -9.87
C LEU A 245 5.22 -18.46 -11.13
N VAL A 246 4.06 -19.11 -11.17
CA VAL A 246 3.53 -19.74 -12.39
C VAL A 246 2.24 -19.05 -12.81
N LEU A 247 2.20 -18.50 -14.02
CA LEU A 247 1.03 -17.87 -14.62
C LEU A 247 0.39 -18.84 -15.62
N ILE A 248 -0.75 -19.41 -15.27
CA ILE A 248 -1.52 -20.35 -16.08
C ILE A 248 -2.66 -19.57 -16.77
N HIS A 249 -2.59 -19.41 -18.08
CA HIS A 249 -3.60 -18.70 -18.85
C HIS A 249 -4.35 -19.60 -19.84
N GLY A 250 -5.57 -19.21 -20.21
CA GLY A 250 -6.43 -19.98 -21.11
C GLY A 250 -7.91 -19.69 -20.92
N MET A 251 -8.77 -20.32 -21.73
CA MET A 251 -10.21 -20.02 -21.77
C MET A 251 -10.96 -20.38 -20.47
N THR A 252 -12.16 -19.81 -20.29
CA THR A 252 -13.02 -20.08 -19.12
C THR A 252 -13.55 -21.51 -19.14
N GLY A 253 -13.34 -22.26 -18.05
CA GLY A 253 -13.70 -23.68 -17.98
C GLY A 253 -12.72 -24.65 -18.64
N ILE A 254 -11.54 -24.17 -19.06
CA ILE A 254 -10.42 -25.03 -19.46
C ILE A 254 -9.73 -25.70 -18.24
N GLY A 255 -10.16 -25.40 -17.01
CA GLY A 255 -9.65 -26.02 -15.78
C GLY A 255 -8.30 -25.45 -15.29
N LYS A 256 -8.13 -24.13 -15.34
CA LYS A 256 -6.94 -23.42 -14.80
C LYS A 256 -6.84 -23.58 -13.28
N THR A 257 -7.90 -23.19 -12.56
CA THR A 257 -8.05 -23.29 -11.10
C THR A 257 -7.76 -24.70 -10.60
N ALA A 258 -8.42 -25.70 -11.20
CA ALA A 258 -8.22 -27.10 -10.83
C ALA A 258 -6.80 -27.62 -11.09
N LEU A 259 -6.09 -27.10 -12.11
CA LEU A 259 -4.68 -27.43 -12.33
C LEU A 259 -3.77 -26.75 -11.29
N ALA A 260 -4.02 -25.50 -10.94
CA ALA A 260 -3.29 -24.76 -9.90
C ALA A 260 -3.42 -25.44 -8.52
N GLU A 261 -4.65 -25.80 -8.14
CA GLU A 261 -4.93 -26.57 -6.92
C GLU A 261 -4.28 -27.96 -6.94
N ARG A 262 -4.39 -28.68 -8.06
CA ARG A 262 -3.72 -29.98 -8.26
C ARG A 262 -2.20 -29.87 -8.15
N LEU A 263 -1.59 -28.76 -8.57
CA LEU A 263 -0.16 -28.52 -8.40
C LEU A 263 0.18 -28.28 -6.93
N ALA A 264 -0.58 -27.44 -6.22
CA ALA A 264 -0.38 -27.18 -4.79
C ALA A 264 -0.37 -28.50 -3.97
N VAL A 265 -1.26 -29.45 -4.27
CA VAL A 265 -1.30 -30.79 -3.63
C VAL A 265 0.04 -31.54 -3.68
N ASN A 266 0.88 -31.36 -4.70
CA ASN A 266 2.19 -32.03 -4.78
C ASN A 266 3.21 -31.47 -3.76
N PHE A 267 2.95 -30.31 -3.16
CA PHE A 267 3.92 -29.55 -2.36
C PHE A 267 3.42 -29.12 -0.99
N VAL A 268 2.10 -29.08 -0.76
CA VAL A 268 1.52 -28.72 0.53
C VAL A 268 1.76 -29.85 1.54
N GLN A 269 2.66 -29.61 2.49
CA GLN A 269 2.87 -30.44 3.67
C GLN A 269 1.98 -29.94 4.83
N PRO A 270 1.78 -30.72 5.91
CA PRO A 270 0.98 -30.28 7.07
C PRO A 270 1.46 -28.98 7.74
N SER A 271 2.69 -28.54 7.47
CA SER A 271 3.30 -27.29 7.93
C SER A 271 3.17 -26.12 6.95
N THR A 272 2.64 -26.34 5.74
CA THR A 272 2.62 -25.34 4.66
C THR A 272 1.20 -24.86 4.40
N ARG A 273 0.95 -23.56 4.52
CA ARG A 273 -0.37 -22.97 4.24
C ARG A 273 -0.62 -22.89 2.73
N TYR A 274 -1.79 -23.30 2.29
CA TYR A 274 -2.33 -22.96 0.97
C TYR A 274 -3.48 -21.97 1.14
N SER A 275 -3.59 -20.98 0.25
CA SER A 275 -4.64 -19.97 0.31
C SER A 275 -5.00 -19.49 -1.09
N GLN A 276 -6.29 -19.54 -1.41
CA GLN A 276 -6.85 -19.06 -2.68
C GLN A 276 -7.58 -17.74 -2.46
N VAL A 277 -7.29 -16.77 -3.30
CA VAL A 277 -7.99 -15.50 -3.44
C VAL A 277 -8.67 -15.50 -4.81
N ILE A 278 -9.99 -15.46 -4.81
CA ILE A 278 -10.78 -15.33 -6.04
C ILE A 278 -10.94 -13.83 -6.29
N LEU A 279 -10.45 -13.37 -7.44
CA LEU A 279 -10.63 -12.00 -7.88
C LEU A 279 -11.97 -11.88 -8.61
N ASP A 280 -12.76 -10.87 -8.27
CA ASP A 280 -14.06 -10.58 -8.87
C ASP A 280 -14.38 -9.08 -8.72
N ARG A 281 -15.28 -8.56 -9.57
CA ARG A 281 -15.64 -7.13 -9.61
C ARG A 281 -16.36 -6.60 -8.35
N GLY A 282 -16.75 -7.48 -7.43
CA GLY A 282 -17.35 -7.13 -6.16
C GLY A 282 -16.30 -6.98 -5.05
N VAL A 283 -15.38 -7.94 -4.95
CA VAL A 283 -14.42 -8.06 -3.83
C VAL A 283 -13.07 -7.41 -4.13
N SER A 284 -12.62 -7.44 -5.40
CA SER A 284 -11.42 -6.71 -5.86
C SER A 284 -11.84 -5.55 -6.76
N SER A 285 -11.50 -4.32 -6.35
CA SER A 285 -11.18 -3.28 -7.33
C SER A 285 -9.97 -3.75 -8.15
N SER A 286 -9.75 -3.16 -9.31
CA SER A 286 -8.48 -3.32 -10.01
C SER A 286 -7.30 -2.69 -9.25
N ASP A 287 -7.59 -1.81 -8.29
CA ASP A 287 -6.63 -1.22 -7.35
C ASP A 287 -6.08 -2.26 -6.37
N PHE A 288 -4.78 -2.16 -6.11
CA PHE A 288 -3.99 -3.08 -5.30
C PHE A 288 -4.45 -3.15 -3.85
N THR A 289 -4.92 -2.03 -3.28
CA THR A 289 -5.32 -1.90 -1.87
C THR A 289 -6.32 -2.99 -1.46
N ARG A 290 -7.40 -3.15 -2.23
CA ARG A 290 -8.44 -4.16 -1.91
C ARG A 290 -7.94 -5.59 -2.13
N GLY A 291 -7.15 -5.81 -3.17
CA GLY A 291 -6.56 -7.13 -3.43
C GLY A 291 -5.55 -7.56 -2.36
N ALA A 292 -4.68 -6.65 -1.92
CA ALA A 292 -3.72 -6.88 -0.84
C ALA A 292 -4.43 -7.24 0.47
N LEU A 293 -5.51 -6.55 0.81
CA LEU A 293 -6.34 -6.84 1.98
C LEU A 293 -7.06 -8.19 1.87
N ALA A 294 -7.61 -8.53 0.69
CA ALA A 294 -8.20 -9.84 0.44
C ALA A 294 -7.18 -10.98 0.58
N ILE A 295 -5.92 -10.75 0.16
CA ILE A 295 -4.81 -11.68 0.37
C ILE A 295 -4.48 -11.77 1.87
N LEU A 296 -4.30 -10.65 2.57
CA LEU A 296 -3.93 -10.60 3.99
C LEU A 296 -4.99 -11.26 4.88
N ALA A 297 -6.28 -11.00 4.66
CA ALA A 297 -7.37 -11.70 5.35
C ALA A 297 -7.36 -13.21 5.08
N LYS A 298 -7.07 -13.67 3.85
CA LYS A 298 -6.85 -15.10 3.56
C LYS A 298 -5.60 -15.68 4.23
N LEU A 299 -4.60 -14.84 4.51
CA LEU A 299 -3.43 -15.14 5.35
C LEU A 299 -3.71 -14.97 6.86
N GLY A 300 -4.94 -14.63 7.27
CA GLY A 300 -5.36 -14.51 8.67
C GLY A 300 -4.89 -13.23 9.36
N ASP A 301 -4.57 -12.20 8.58
CA ASP A 301 -4.16 -10.88 9.02
C ASP A 301 -5.31 -9.89 8.82
N ASP A 302 -6.33 -10.03 9.68
CA ASP A 302 -7.53 -9.18 9.66
C ASP A 302 -7.24 -7.74 10.13
N THR A 303 -6.11 -7.52 10.83
CA THR A 303 -5.67 -6.20 11.29
C THR A 303 -5.17 -5.29 10.18
N ALA A 304 -4.76 -5.86 9.03
CA ALA A 304 -4.22 -5.12 7.90
C ALA A 304 -5.13 -4.02 7.34
N GLN A 305 -6.45 -4.08 7.58
CA GLN A 305 -7.39 -3.04 7.14
C GLN A 305 -7.11 -1.66 7.74
N GLN A 306 -6.52 -1.64 8.94
CA GLN A 306 -6.16 -0.41 9.66
C GLN A 306 -4.83 0.18 9.19
N LEU A 307 -4.07 -0.53 8.34
CA LEU A 307 -2.81 -0.03 7.80
C LEU A 307 -3.05 1.05 6.73
N PRO A 308 -2.22 2.12 6.71
CA PRO A 308 -2.14 3.04 5.59
C PRO A 308 -1.82 2.30 4.28
N ASP A 309 -2.39 2.74 3.17
CA ASP A 309 -2.29 2.02 1.89
C ASP A 309 -0.83 1.86 1.41
N GLU A 310 0.01 2.87 1.66
CA GLU A 310 1.46 2.86 1.40
C GLU A 310 2.20 1.72 2.14
N GLN A 311 1.69 1.29 3.30
CA GLN A 311 2.28 0.22 4.10
C GLN A 311 1.77 -1.17 3.72
N LEU A 312 0.67 -1.29 2.97
CA LEU A 312 0.08 -2.59 2.60
C LEU A 312 1.03 -3.44 1.75
N LEU A 313 1.69 -2.85 0.76
CA LEU A 313 2.64 -3.57 -0.10
C LEU A 313 3.85 -4.10 0.71
N PRO A 314 4.59 -3.27 1.47
CA PRO A 314 5.63 -3.74 2.38
C PRO A 314 5.15 -4.79 3.38
N HIS A 315 3.97 -4.61 3.97
CA HIS A 315 3.42 -5.51 4.99
C HIS A 315 3.02 -6.87 4.41
N LEU A 316 2.35 -6.90 3.24
CA LEU A 316 2.04 -8.13 2.53
C LEU A 316 3.31 -8.91 2.15
N LEU A 317 4.33 -8.22 1.62
CA LEU A 317 5.60 -8.86 1.29
C LEU A 317 6.30 -9.43 2.53
N LYS A 318 6.31 -8.69 3.65
CA LYS A 318 6.85 -9.15 4.94
C LYS A 318 6.08 -10.34 5.50
N ASN A 319 4.75 -10.36 5.41
CA ASN A 319 3.91 -11.48 5.84
C ASN A 319 4.24 -12.74 4.99
N LEU A 320 4.34 -12.59 3.67
CA LEU A 320 4.74 -13.66 2.74
C LEU A 320 6.20 -14.11 2.90
N GLU A 321 7.10 -13.29 3.44
CA GLU A 321 8.48 -13.68 3.83
C GLU A 321 8.49 -14.48 5.14
N GLN A 322 7.75 -14.02 6.15
CA GLN A 322 7.74 -14.60 7.50
C GLN A 322 6.91 -15.89 7.60
N GLN A 323 5.85 -16.02 6.80
CA GLN A 323 4.97 -17.19 6.78
C GLN A 323 4.93 -17.83 5.37
N PRO A 324 5.84 -18.80 5.09
CA PRO A 324 5.87 -19.51 3.81
C PRO A 324 4.53 -20.17 3.43
N CYS A 325 3.94 -19.72 2.33
CA CYS A 325 2.66 -20.21 1.83
C CYS A 325 2.63 -20.44 0.31
N TRP A 326 1.64 -21.21 -0.14
CA TRP A 326 1.22 -21.26 -1.54
C TRP A 326 0.00 -20.37 -1.70
N LEU A 327 0.18 -19.24 -2.37
CA LEU A 327 -0.88 -18.29 -2.69
C LEU A 327 -1.36 -18.52 -4.13
N GLN A 328 -2.67 -18.70 -4.32
CA GLN A 328 -3.29 -18.69 -5.64
C GLN A 328 -4.14 -17.45 -5.81
N LEU A 329 -3.86 -16.64 -6.84
CA LEU A 329 -4.73 -15.55 -7.27
C LEU A 329 -5.48 -16.00 -8.52
N ASP A 330 -6.79 -16.17 -8.40
CA ASP A 330 -7.64 -16.68 -9.49
C ASP A 330 -8.44 -15.58 -10.16
N SER A 331 -8.60 -15.70 -11.49
CA SER A 331 -9.24 -14.72 -12.38
C SER A 331 -8.53 -13.36 -12.44
N LEU A 332 -7.20 -13.37 -12.65
CA LEU A 332 -6.34 -12.19 -12.73
C LEU A 332 -6.85 -11.09 -13.70
N GLU A 333 -7.64 -11.47 -14.71
CA GLU A 333 -8.24 -10.57 -15.70
C GLU A 333 -9.10 -9.45 -15.09
N TYR A 334 -9.58 -9.58 -13.85
CA TYR A 334 -10.30 -8.50 -13.15
C TYR A 334 -9.39 -7.36 -12.66
N LEU A 335 -8.08 -7.58 -12.62
CA LEU A 335 -7.07 -6.54 -12.33
C LEU A 335 -6.57 -5.84 -13.59
N LEU A 336 -6.96 -6.34 -14.77
CA LEU A 336 -6.44 -5.87 -16.05
C LEU A 336 -7.42 -4.90 -16.74
N CYS A 337 -6.87 -3.86 -17.36
CA CYS A 337 -7.56 -3.02 -18.34
C CYS A 337 -7.02 -3.32 -19.75
N GLN A 338 -7.80 -2.96 -20.77
CA GLN A 338 -7.42 -3.14 -22.18
C GLN A 338 -7.17 -1.78 -22.82
N ASN A 339 -6.05 -1.62 -23.53
CA ASN A 339 -5.72 -0.39 -24.26
C ASN A 339 -6.39 -0.35 -25.65
N ASP A 340 -6.31 0.79 -26.34
CA ASP A 340 -6.87 0.99 -27.69
C ASP A 340 -6.30 0.03 -28.76
N GLN A 341 -5.17 -0.64 -28.48
CA GLN A 341 -4.51 -1.61 -29.35
C GLN A 341 -4.95 -3.06 -29.05
N GLY A 342 -5.77 -3.27 -28.02
CA GLY A 342 -6.30 -4.57 -27.62
C GLY A 342 -5.40 -5.34 -26.63
N GLU A 343 -4.31 -4.74 -26.16
CA GLU A 343 -3.40 -5.35 -25.20
C GLU A 343 -3.93 -5.19 -23.77
N PHE A 344 -3.70 -6.19 -22.92
CA PHE A 344 -4.04 -6.14 -21.50
C PHE A 344 -2.85 -5.68 -20.67
N HIS A 345 -3.12 -4.83 -19.68
CA HIS A 345 -2.16 -4.25 -18.73
C HIS A 345 -2.82 -4.18 -17.35
N PHE A 346 -2.07 -4.18 -16.25
CA PHE A 346 -2.63 -3.95 -14.92
C PHE A 346 -3.19 -2.53 -14.82
N ALA A 347 -4.41 -2.39 -14.30
CA ALA A 347 -5.01 -1.06 -14.15
C ALA A 347 -4.44 -0.27 -12.94
N ASP A 348 -3.72 -0.95 -12.05
CA ASP A 348 -2.89 -0.37 -11.00
C ASP A 348 -1.49 -0.97 -11.06
N ALA A 349 -0.49 -0.12 -11.27
CA ALA A 349 0.92 -0.50 -11.42
C ALA A 349 1.52 -1.12 -10.14
N THR A 350 0.91 -0.88 -8.97
CA THR A 350 1.36 -1.44 -7.69
C THR A 350 1.31 -2.98 -7.69
N TRP A 351 0.44 -3.60 -8.51
CA TRP A 351 0.47 -5.04 -8.75
C TRP A 351 1.76 -5.51 -9.42
N LEU A 352 2.32 -4.76 -10.37
CA LEU A 352 3.60 -5.08 -10.99
C LEU A 352 4.74 -4.98 -9.96
N ASP A 353 4.71 -3.95 -9.11
CA ASP A 353 5.68 -3.77 -8.03
C ASP A 353 5.61 -4.91 -7.01
N PHE A 354 4.41 -5.39 -6.67
CA PHE A 354 4.20 -6.58 -5.85
C PHE A 354 4.81 -7.83 -6.47
N LEU A 355 4.52 -8.12 -7.74
CA LEU A 355 5.03 -9.33 -8.40
C LEU A 355 6.55 -9.30 -8.58
N GLU A 356 7.13 -8.15 -8.93
CA GLU A 356 8.59 -7.97 -9.01
C GLU A 356 9.25 -8.12 -7.63
N GLN A 357 8.80 -7.38 -6.62
CA GLN A 357 9.37 -7.45 -5.28
C GLN A 357 9.22 -8.86 -4.67
N PHE A 358 8.06 -9.51 -4.85
CA PHE A 358 7.83 -10.87 -4.37
C PHE A 358 8.89 -11.85 -4.92
N LEU A 359 9.24 -11.73 -6.21
CA LEU A 359 10.23 -12.59 -6.85
C LEU A 359 11.68 -12.25 -6.46
N THR A 360 12.02 -10.96 -6.30
CA THR A 360 13.38 -10.54 -5.92
C THR A 360 13.70 -10.72 -4.44
N ARG A 361 12.68 -10.70 -3.56
CA ARG A 361 12.84 -10.93 -2.11
C ARG A 361 13.06 -12.42 -1.80
N THR A 362 13.89 -12.72 -0.81
CA THR A 362 14.14 -14.10 -0.35
C THR A 362 12.97 -14.63 0.49
N SER A 363 12.05 -15.34 -0.15
CA SER A 363 10.96 -16.05 0.53
C SER A 363 10.76 -17.47 -0.03
N ALA A 364 10.35 -18.39 0.84
CA ALA A 364 9.93 -19.74 0.46
C ALA A 364 8.47 -19.82 -0.05
N SER A 365 7.72 -18.72 0.05
CA SER A 365 6.38 -18.59 -0.53
C SER A 365 6.40 -18.67 -2.05
N ARG A 366 5.32 -19.21 -2.62
CA ARG A 366 5.11 -19.41 -4.06
C ARG A 366 3.73 -18.90 -4.48
N LEU A 367 3.67 -18.41 -5.71
CA LEU A 367 2.50 -17.76 -6.29
C LEU A 367 2.03 -18.52 -7.54
N ILE A 368 0.75 -18.85 -7.61
CA ILE A 368 0.11 -19.34 -8.83
C ILE A 368 -0.94 -18.32 -9.26
N LEU A 369 -0.82 -17.84 -10.50
CA LEU A 369 -1.79 -16.91 -11.10
C LEU A 369 -2.59 -17.67 -12.15
N THR A 370 -3.92 -17.55 -12.12
CA THR A 370 -4.79 -18.13 -13.16
C THR A 370 -5.59 -17.05 -13.87
N SER A 371 -5.55 -17.02 -15.22
CA SER A 371 -6.21 -15.95 -15.98
C SER A 371 -6.79 -16.34 -17.36
N GLN A 372 -7.73 -15.54 -17.86
CA GLN A 372 -8.17 -15.53 -19.25
C GLN A 372 -7.25 -14.74 -20.18
N ALA A 373 -6.57 -13.71 -19.67
CA ALA A 373 -5.72 -12.79 -20.43
C ALA A 373 -4.28 -12.78 -19.89
N LEU A 374 -3.32 -12.30 -20.69
CA LEU A 374 -1.93 -12.14 -20.27
C LEU A 374 -1.62 -10.64 -20.12
N PRO A 375 -1.18 -10.16 -18.95
CA PRO A 375 -0.67 -8.80 -18.78
C PRO A 375 0.64 -8.61 -19.58
N THR A 376 0.63 -7.65 -20.50
CA THR A 376 1.72 -7.39 -21.46
C THR A 376 2.87 -6.65 -20.78
N ASP A 377 2.53 -5.67 -19.95
CA ASP A 377 3.38 -4.96 -19.00
C ASP A 377 4.14 -5.91 -18.03
N TRP A 378 3.49 -6.97 -17.55
CA TRP A 378 4.17 -8.01 -16.78
C TRP A 378 5.23 -8.73 -17.62
N GLY A 379 4.91 -9.09 -18.87
CA GLY A 379 5.87 -9.72 -19.79
C GLY A 379 7.13 -8.87 -20.02
N ASP A 380 6.96 -7.56 -20.22
CA ASP A 380 8.06 -6.62 -20.39
C ASP A 380 8.91 -6.47 -19.12
N ARG A 381 8.28 -6.44 -17.94
CA ARG A 381 8.97 -6.24 -16.64
C ARG A 381 9.65 -7.51 -16.14
N ALA A 382 8.98 -8.65 -16.25
CA ALA A 382 9.46 -9.95 -15.79
C ALA A 382 10.52 -10.60 -16.70
N PHE A 383 10.80 -10.02 -17.87
CA PHE A 383 11.94 -10.40 -18.73
C PHE A 383 13.30 -10.34 -18.00
N ARG A 384 13.41 -9.56 -16.91
CA ARG A 384 14.63 -9.45 -16.08
C ARG A 384 14.73 -10.53 -15.00
N LEU A 385 13.70 -11.36 -14.83
CA LEU A 385 13.53 -12.31 -13.71
C LEU A 385 13.60 -13.77 -14.19
N ASP A 386 14.51 -14.06 -15.13
CA ASP A 386 14.69 -15.39 -15.73
C ASP A 386 14.84 -16.49 -14.67
N ASN A 387 14.15 -17.62 -14.90
CA ASN A 387 14.04 -18.80 -14.00
C ASN A 387 13.22 -18.60 -12.71
N LEU A 388 12.84 -17.37 -12.33
CA LEU A 388 12.00 -17.13 -11.14
C LEU A 388 10.50 -17.22 -11.44
N TRP A 389 10.09 -17.11 -12.70
CA TRP A 389 8.69 -17.23 -13.13
C TRP A 389 8.52 -18.03 -14.43
N GLN A 390 7.28 -18.47 -14.71
CA GLN A 390 6.93 -19.20 -15.93
C GLN A 390 5.49 -18.91 -16.39
N GLU A 391 5.31 -18.60 -17.66
CA GLU A 391 4.01 -18.59 -18.36
C GLU A 391 3.63 -20.02 -18.84
N TYR A 392 2.36 -20.40 -18.72
CA TYR A 392 1.85 -21.66 -19.25
C TYR A 392 0.46 -21.53 -19.91
N ALA A 393 0.43 -21.71 -21.23
CA ALA A 393 -0.78 -21.71 -22.05
C ALA A 393 -1.55 -23.04 -21.93
N LEU A 394 -2.59 -23.07 -21.10
CA LEU A 394 -3.38 -24.27 -20.83
C LEU A 394 -4.39 -24.55 -21.96
N ARG A 395 -4.23 -25.70 -22.62
CA ARG A 395 -5.09 -26.19 -23.71
C ARG A 395 -6.12 -27.21 -23.22
N GLY A 396 -7.02 -27.59 -24.11
CA GLY A 396 -7.95 -28.71 -23.88
C GLY A 396 -7.21 -30.06 -23.79
N LEU A 397 -7.92 -31.08 -23.30
CA LEU A 397 -7.35 -32.40 -23.02
C LEU A 397 -6.84 -33.11 -24.27
N ASP A 398 -5.87 -34.00 -24.10
CA ASP A 398 -5.35 -34.89 -25.14
C ASP A 398 -6.28 -36.08 -25.44
N LYS A 399 -6.05 -36.77 -26.58
CA LYS A 399 -6.95 -37.83 -27.09
C LYS A 399 -7.26 -38.93 -26.05
N SER A 400 -6.27 -39.39 -25.29
CA SER A 400 -6.45 -40.37 -24.21
C SER A 400 -7.26 -39.78 -23.05
N GLN A 401 -6.80 -38.64 -22.53
CA GLN A 401 -7.39 -37.92 -21.39
C GLN A 401 -8.90 -37.61 -21.59
N ARG A 402 -9.32 -37.29 -22.83
CA ARG A 402 -10.75 -37.07 -23.17
C ARG A 402 -11.61 -38.30 -22.91
N ILE A 403 -11.12 -39.48 -23.31
CA ILE A 403 -11.85 -40.75 -23.11
C ILE A 403 -11.84 -41.12 -21.63
N ASP A 404 -10.77 -40.84 -20.90
CA ASP A 404 -10.71 -41.07 -19.45
C ASP A 404 -11.67 -40.15 -18.68
N LEU A 405 -11.84 -38.89 -19.10
CA LEU A 405 -12.89 -38.01 -18.57
C LEU A 405 -14.29 -38.56 -18.85
N PHE A 406 -14.59 -39.03 -20.07
CA PHE A 406 -15.87 -39.66 -20.36
C PHE A 406 -16.13 -40.90 -19.49
N ARG A 407 -15.13 -41.78 -19.34
CA ARG A 407 -15.20 -42.96 -18.43
C ARG A 407 -15.46 -42.55 -16.98
N HIS A 408 -14.80 -41.50 -16.50
CA HIS A 408 -14.99 -40.98 -15.14
C HIS A 408 -16.44 -40.54 -14.91
N TYR A 409 -17.02 -39.78 -15.84
CA TYR A 409 -18.45 -39.43 -15.82
C TYR A 409 -19.37 -40.56 -16.33
N GLY A 410 -18.93 -41.82 -16.21
CA GLY A 410 -19.71 -43.03 -16.46
C GLY A 410 -20.19 -43.23 -17.91
N VAL A 411 -19.46 -42.69 -18.88
CA VAL A 411 -19.64 -42.92 -20.33
C VAL A 411 -18.47 -43.74 -20.85
N THR A 412 -18.56 -45.06 -20.72
CA THR A 412 -17.51 -46.00 -21.13
C THR A 412 -17.77 -46.53 -22.54
N PRO A 413 -16.93 -46.23 -23.55
CA PRO A 413 -17.08 -46.79 -24.90
C PRO A 413 -16.95 -48.31 -24.87
N GLN A 414 -17.85 -49.02 -25.56
CA GLN A 414 -17.88 -50.48 -25.63
C GLN A 414 -17.22 -51.02 -26.91
N THR A 415 -17.01 -50.15 -27.89
CA THR A 415 -16.40 -50.46 -29.19
C THR A 415 -15.39 -49.39 -29.59
N ASP A 416 -14.52 -49.71 -30.56
CA ASP A 416 -13.63 -48.73 -31.18
C ASP A 416 -14.44 -47.59 -31.85
N VAL A 417 -15.61 -47.91 -32.42
CA VAL A 417 -16.53 -46.95 -33.03
C VAL A 417 -17.09 -45.96 -32.00
N ASP A 418 -17.45 -46.42 -30.78
CA ASP A 418 -17.85 -45.52 -29.70
C ASP A 418 -16.70 -44.58 -29.29
N SER A 419 -15.47 -45.11 -29.28
CA SER A 419 -14.27 -44.33 -28.95
C SER A 419 -13.99 -43.27 -30.02
N ASP A 420 -14.13 -43.61 -31.31
CA ASP A 420 -14.00 -42.67 -32.42
C ASP A 420 -15.10 -41.61 -32.43
N HIS A 421 -16.35 -41.97 -32.11
CA HIS A 421 -17.45 -41.03 -31.93
C HIS A 421 -17.16 -40.02 -30.81
N LEU A 422 -16.76 -40.49 -29.61
CA LEU A 422 -16.40 -39.61 -28.49
C LEU A 422 -15.20 -38.72 -28.84
N CYS A 423 -14.19 -39.25 -29.53
CA CYS A 423 -13.06 -38.46 -30.01
C CYS A 423 -13.51 -37.36 -30.98
N ALA A 424 -14.33 -37.69 -31.98
CA ALA A 424 -14.80 -36.73 -32.99
C ALA A 424 -15.73 -35.63 -32.42
N ILE A 425 -16.48 -35.93 -31.34
CA ILE A 425 -17.20 -34.91 -30.56
C ILE A 425 -16.18 -34.02 -29.83
N ALA A 426 -15.22 -34.61 -29.13
CA ALA A 426 -14.27 -33.87 -28.31
C ALA A 426 -13.28 -33.03 -29.13
N ASP A 427 -12.87 -33.50 -30.32
CA ASP A 427 -12.10 -32.75 -31.31
C ASP A 427 -12.82 -31.46 -31.75
N TYR A 428 -14.17 -31.47 -31.82
CA TYR A 428 -14.92 -30.27 -32.19
C TYR A 428 -14.90 -29.16 -31.14
N PHE A 429 -14.54 -29.47 -29.89
CA PHE A 429 -14.34 -28.50 -28.81
C PHE A 429 -12.85 -28.41 -28.40
N ASP A 430 -11.96 -28.96 -29.23
CA ASP A 430 -10.52 -29.14 -29.00
C ASP A 430 -10.17 -29.67 -27.59
N GLY A 431 -11.00 -30.57 -27.05
CA GLY A 431 -10.80 -31.22 -25.75
C GLY A 431 -11.26 -30.42 -24.51
N HIS A 432 -12.13 -29.42 -24.65
CA HIS A 432 -12.53 -28.53 -23.54
C HIS A 432 -13.24 -29.25 -22.36
N PRO A 433 -12.62 -29.36 -21.16
CA PRO A 433 -13.11 -30.21 -20.05
C PRO A 433 -14.58 -30.01 -19.65
N LEU A 434 -14.99 -28.75 -19.39
CA LEU A 434 -16.37 -28.43 -18.99
C LEU A 434 -17.42 -28.91 -20.01
N ILE A 435 -17.16 -28.70 -21.30
CA ILE A 435 -18.08 -29.09 -22.38
C ILE A 435 -18.17 -30.62 -22.46
N LEU A 436 -17.06 -31.33 -22.29
CA LEU A 436 -17.06 -32.81 -22.25
C LEU A 436 -17.82 -33.35 -21.02
N LYS A 437 -17.68 -32.69 -19.85
CA LYS A 437 -18.41 -33.00 -18.62
C LYS A 437 -19.93 -32.82 -18.79
N MET A 438 -20.37 -31.75 -19.47
CA MET A 438 -21.78 -31.54 -19.83
C MET A 438 -22.28 -32.62 -20.81
N ILE A 439 -21.53 -32.90 -21.88
CA ILE A 439 -21.86 -33.92 -22.89
C ILE A 439 -21.96 -35.32 -22.27
N ALA A 440 -21.08 -35.67 -21.32
CA ALA A 440 -21.15 -36.93 -20.59
C ALA A 440 -22.47 -37.06 -19.82
N GLY A 441 -22.88 -35.98 -19.13
CA GLY A 441 -24.17 -35.90 -18.45
C GLY A 441 -25.35 -36.09 -19.41
N ASP A 442 -25.35 -35.42 -20.57
CA ASP A 442 -26.41 -35.58 -21.57
C ASP A 442 -26.47 -37.00 -22.16
N ILE A 443 -25.32 -37.63 -22.46
CA ILE A 443 -25.26 -39.03 -22.95
C ILE A 443 -25.90 -39.99 -21.94
N GLN A 444 -25.66 -39.81 -20.64
CA GLN A 444 -26.23 -40.70 -19.62
C GLN A 444 -27.75 -40.56 -19.44
N LYS A 445 -28.35 -39.42 -19.79
CA LYS A 445 -29.78 -39.15 -19.56
C LYS A 445 -30.64 -39.48 -20.78
N ARG A 446 -31.97 -39.43 -20.61
CA ARG A 446 -32.92 -39.56 -21.73
C ARG A 446 -32.72 -38.37 -22.70
N PRO A 447 -32.75 -38.60 -24.02
CA PRO A 447 -33.17 -39.82 -24.71
C PRO A 447 -32.08 -40.90 -24.92
N PHE A 448 -30.83 -40.67 -24.51
CA PHE A 448 -29.67 -41.46 -24.90
C PHE A 448 -29.39 -42.65 -23.96
N ASN A 449 -29.56 -42.49 -22.65
CA ASN A 449 -29.42 -43.54 -21.62
C ASN A 449 -28.08 -44.32 -21.69
N GLY A 450 -26.97 -43.61 -21.90
CA GLY A 450 -25.63 -44.17 -22.04
C GLY A 450 -25.24 -44.60 -23.46
N ASN A 451 -26.15 -44.50 -24.45
CA ASN A 451 -25.87 -44.93 -25.82
C ASN A 451 -25.13 -43.85 -26.64
N ILE A 452 -23.82 -44.04 -26.80
CA ILE A 452 -22.88 -43.13 -27.48
C ILE A 452 -23.21 -42.99 -28.97
N ASP A 453 -23.39 -44.09 -29.71
CA ASP A 453 -23.76 -44.07 -31.14
C ASP A 453 -25.10 -43.34 -31.40
N LYS A 454 -26.08 -43.50 -30.52
CA LYS A 454 -27.35 -42.76 -30.61
C LYS A 454 -27.14 -41.25 -30.40
N TYR A 455 -26.31 -40.86 -29.43
CA TYR A 455 -25.94 -39.46 -29.22
C TYR A 455 -25.20 -38.88 -30.41
N TRP A 456 -24.21 -39.60 -30.94
CA TRP A 456 -23.43 -39.20 -32.10
C TRP A 456 -24.30 -38.94 -33.33
N ARG A 457 -25.27 -39.81 -33.64
CA ARG A 457 -26.17 -39.62 -34.78
C ARG A 457 -27.03 -38.36 -34.66
N ASP A 458 -27.54 -38.09 -33.46
CA ASP A 458 -28.33 -36.89 -33.17
C ASP A 458 -27.46 -35.62 -33.30
N TYR A 459 -26.32 -35.61 -32.62
CA TYR A 459 -25.30 -34.56 -32.72
C TYR A 459 -24.86 -34.29 -34.16
N TYR A 460 -24.59 -35.34 -34.94
CA TYR A 460 -24.17 -35.23 -36.33
C TYR A 460 -25.28 -34.67 -37.24
N GLN A 461 -26.55 -35.02 -37.01
CA GLN A 461 -27.69 -34.44 -37.74
C GLN A 461 -27.90 -32.96 -37.41
N GLN A 462 -27.83 -32.58 -36.12
CA GLN A 462 -27.87 -31.18 -35.70
C GLN A 462 -26.71 -30.37 -36.32
N ARG A 463 -25.51 -30.95 -36.34
CA ARG A 463 -24.31 -30.33 -36.94
C ARG A 463 -24.44 -30.14 -38.46
N GLN A 464 -25.05 -31.09 -39.18
CA GLN A 464 -25.32 -30.95 -40.61
C GLN A 464 -26.34 -29.84 -40.93
N THR A 465 -27.29 -29.56 -40.03
CA THR A 465 -28.22 -28.43 -40.21
C THR A 465 -27.56 -27.08 -39.93
N GLN A 466 -26.57 -27.03 -39.02
CA GLN A 466 -25.80 -25.82 -38.71
C GLN A 466 -24.72 -25.47 -39.75
N THR A 467 -24.33 -26.38 -40.66
CA THR A 467 -23.13 -26.22 -41.52
C THR A 467 -23.22 -25.14 -42.63
N ARG A 468 -24.23 -24.26 -42.62
CA ARG A 468 -24.35 -23.13 -43.56
C ARG A 468 -23.74 -21.82 -43.06
N LEU A 469 -23.21 -21.76 -41.84
CA LEU A 469 -22.52 -20.58 -41.31
C LEU A 469 -21.23 -20.91 -40.54
N LYS A 470 -20.14 -20.28 -40.99
CA LYS A 470 -18.84 -20.06 -40.32
C LYS A 470 -17.86 -21.24 -40.19
N LEU A 471 -16.81 -21.20 -41.02
CA LEU A 471 -15.59 -22.01 -40.91
C LEU A 471 -14.47 -21.32 -40.07
N HIS A 472 -14.79 -20.23 -39.36
CA HIS A 472 -13.80 -19.28 -38.78
C HIS A 472 -14.11 -18.86 -37.32
N GLN A 473 -14.87 -19.64 -36.55
CA GLN A 473 -15.09 -19.36 -35.12
C GLN A 473 -13.95 -19.88 -34.25
N SER A 474 -13.59 -19.14 -33.20
CA SER A 474 -12.62 -19.57 -32.19
C SER A 474 -13.13 -20.78 -31.38
N GLN A 475 -12.24 -21.46 -30.66
CA GLN A 475 -12.62 -22.50 -29.69
C GLN A 475 -13.59 -21.96 -28.63
N GLU A 476 -13.35 -20.74 -28.14
CA GLU A 476 -14.17 -20.09 -27.14
C GLU A 476 -15.60 -19.84 -27.64
N GLU A 477 -15.76 -19.33 -28.87
CA GLU A 477 -17.08 -19.07 -29.44
C GLU A 477 -17.86 -20.38 -29.68
N ARG A 478 -17.16 -21.47 -30.06
CA ARG A 478 -17.76 -22.82 -30.15
C ARG A 478 -18.27 -23.28 -28.77
N ALA A 479 -17.50 -23.09 -27.71
CA ALA A 479 -17.89 -23.46 -26.35
C ALA A 479 -19.07 -22.59 -25.82
N ARG A 480 -18.99 -21.26 -25.98
CA ARG A 480 -20.07 -20.31 -25.63
C ARG A 480 -21.38 -20.64 -26.37
N GLN A 481 -21.30 -20.92 -27.66
CA GLN A 481 -22.47 -21.29 -28.47
C GLN A 481 -23.06 -22.63 -28.03
N TRP A 482 -22.23 -23.63 -27.70
CA TRP A 482 -22.71 -24.92 -27.19
C TRP A 482 -23.45 -24.78 -25.86
N VAL A 483 -22.85 -24.10 -24.87
CA VAL A 483 -23.51 -23.87 -23.57
C VAL A 483 -24.86 -23.18 -23.78
N ARG A 484 -24.93 -22.13 -24.62
CA ARG A 484 -26.18 -21.44 -24.96
C ARG A 484 -27.25 -22.40 -25.50
N GLN A 485 -26.88 -23.28 -26.44
CA GLN A 485 -27.79 -24.31 -26.99
C GLN A 485 -28.21 -25.34 -25.94
N THR A 486 -27.31 -25.80 -25.07
CA THR A 486 -27.67 -26.69 -23.94
C THR A 486 -28.69 -26.02 -23.01
N LEU A 487 -28.50 -24.73 -22.68
CA LEU A 487 -29.44 -23.99 -21.82
C LEU A 487 -30.81 -23.80 -22.49
N GLU A 488 -30.84 -23.56 -23.81
CA GLU A 488 -32.09 -23.46 -24.59
C GLU A 488 -32.87 -24.79 -24.65
N GLN A 489 -32.17 -25.93 -24.57
CA GLN A 489 -32.75 -27.28 -24.60
C GLN A 489 -33.16 -27.82 -23.20
N LEU A 490 -32.93 -27.06 -22.13
CA LEU A 490 -33.37 -27.45 -20.78
C LEU A 490 -34.90 -27.37 -20.63
N PRO A 491 -35.53 -28.26 -19.84
CA PRO A 491 -36.92 -28.12 -19.44
C PRO A 491 -37.14 -26.79 -18.71
N ASP A 492 -38.34 -26.22 -18.84
CA ASP A 492 -38.66 -24.85 -18.41
C ASP A 492 -38.28 -24.55 -16.95
N LEU A 493 -38.57 -25.46 -16.03
CA LEU A 493 -38.34 -25.25 -14.60
C LEU A 493 -36.83 -25.26 -14.22
N PRO A 494 -36.02 -26.28 -14.56
CA PRO A 494 -34.55 -26.23 -14.45
C PRO A 494 -33.94 -25.00 -15.12
N ARG A 495 -34.42 -24.63 -16.32
CA ARG A 495 -33.90 -23.48 -17.08
C ARG A 495 -34.12 -22.16 -16.34
N GLN A 496 -35.34 -21.92 -15.85
CA GLN A 496 -35.67 -20.75 -15.05
C GLN A 496 -34.88 -20.71 -13.73
N MET A 497 -34.73 -21.86 -13.05
CA MET A 497 -33.94 -21.97 -11.83
C MET A 497 -32.47 -21.60 -12.04
N LEU A 498 -31.83 -22.13 -13.10
CA LEU A 498 -30.44 -21.84 -13.44
C LEU A 498 -30.25 -20.36 -13.80
N GLN A 499 -31.12 -19.83 -14.67
CA GLN A 499 -31.07 -18.44 -15.10
C GLN A 499 -31.22 -17.48 -13.91
N ARG A 500 -32.22 -17.69 -13.04
CA ARG A 500 -32.39 -16.89 -11.83
C ARG A 500 -31.23 -17.03 -10.86
N GLY A 501 -30.74 -18.25 -10.62
CA GLY A 501 -29.58 -18.49 -9.75
C GLY A 501 -28.28 -17.88 -10.25
N ALA A 502 -28.19 -17.43 -11.51
CA ALA A 502 -26.99 -16.81 -12.06
C ALA A 502 -26.68 -15.41 -11.47
N VAL A 503 -27.64 -14.79 -10.77
CA VAL A 503 -27.42 -13.52 -10.05
C VAL A 503 -26.42 -13.67 -8.90
N PHE A 504 -26.37 -14.84 -8.26
CA PHE A 504 -25.46 -15.09 -7.14
C PHE A 504 -23.99 -14.98 -7.58
N ARG A 505 -23.24 -14.09 -6.92
CA ARG A 505 -21.83 -13.79 -7.23
C ARG A 505 -20.85 -14.83 -6.66
N ARG A 506 -21.27 -15.56 -5.63
CA ARG A 506 -20.51 -16.55 -4.86
C ARG A 506 -21.31 -17.85 -4.74
N ALA A 507 -20.70 -18.91 -4.21
CA ALA A 507 -21.44 -20.08 -3.73
C ALA A 507 -22.50 -19.66 -2.69
N VAL A 508 -23.63 -20.37 -2.67
CA VAL A 508 -24.75 -20.14 -1.75
C VAL A 508 -25.23 -21.45 -1.14
N PRO A 509 -25.94 -21.44 -0.01
CA PRO A 509 -26.59 -22.64 0.53
C PRO A 509 -27.50 -23.32 -0.52
N GLU A 510 -27.54 -24.65 -0.56
CA GLU A 510 -28.32 -25.41 -1.55
C GLU A 510 -29.80 -25.01 -1.57
N SER A 511 -30.36 -24.69 -0.40
CA SER A 511 -31.73 -24.22 -0.23
C SER A 511 -32.08 -22.95 -1.03
N PHE A 512 -31.09 -22.11 -1.39
CA PHE A 512 -31.32 -20.88 -2.13
C PHE A 512 -31.83 -21.16 -3.55
N TYR A 513 -31.36 -22.22 -4.23
CA TYR A 513 -31.74 -22.52 -5.62
C TYR A 513 -33.25 -22.83 -5.79
N PRO A 514 -33.85 -23.73 -4.99
CA PRO A 514 -35.31 -23.89 -4.93
C PRO A 514 -36.04 -22.59 -4.58
N ALA A 515 -35.51 -21.83 -3.62
CA ALA A 515 -36.14 -20.60 -3.13
C ALA A 515 -36.11 -19.42 -4.11
N MET A 516 -35.36 -19.49 -5.23
CA MET A 516 -35.48 -18.55 -6.36
C MET A 516 -36.81 -18.68 -7.14
N LEU A 517 -37.57 -19.75 -6.89
CA LEU A 517 -38.86 -20.05 -7.49
C LEU A 517 -39.94 -20.31 -6.42
N PRO A 518 -40.26 -19.33 -5.56
CA PRO A 518 -41.04 -19.53 -4.32
C PRO A 518 -42.50 -19.97 -4.53
N ASN A 519 -43.02 -19.90 -5.76
CA ASN A 519 -44.38 -20.34 -6.11
C ASN A 519 -44.44 -21.79 -6.66
N ILE A 520 -43.32 -22.53 -6.65
CA ILE A 520 -43.22 -23.89 -7.18
C ILE A 520 -43.09 -24.88 -6.00
N PRO A 521 -43.82 -26.02 -5.99
CA PRO A 521 -43.72 -27.00 -4.91
C PRO A 521 -42.30 -27.53 -4.70
N ASP A 522 -41.88 -27.70 -3.44
CA ASP A 522 -40.53 -28.14 -3.07
C ASP A 522 -40.09 -29.41 -3.83
N SER A 523 -40.99 -30.37 -4.00
CA SER A 523 -40.71 -31.60 -4.75
C SER A 523 -40.35 -31.37 -6.22
N GLU A 524 -40.96 -30.38 -6.87
CA GLU A 524 -40.67 -30.01 -8.26
C GLU A 524 -39.38 -29.20 -8.35
N SER A 525 -39.17 -28.25 -7.44
CA SER A 525 -37.94 -27.46 -7.34
C SER A 525 -36.71 -28.31 -7.01
N SER A 526 -36.79 -29.25 -6.05
CA SER A 526 -35.73 -30.22 -5.77
C SER A 526 -35.45 -31.14 -6.98
N THR A 527 -36.49 -31.53 -7.72
CA THR A 527 -36.32 -32.30 -8.97
C THR A 527 -35.61 -31.46 -10.03
N ALA A 528 -35.93 -30.16 -10.14
CA ALA A 528 -35.27 -29.26 -11.08
C ALA A 528 -33.79 -29.05 -10.75
N LEU A 529 -33.45 -28.83 -9.48
CA LEU A 529 -32.06 -28.76 -9.03
C LEU A 529 -31.30 -30.08 -9.29
N THR A 530 -31.94 -31.22 -9.02
CA THR A 530 -31.37 -32.55 -9.34
C THR A 530 -31.07 -32.70 -10.83
N VAL A 531 -31.91 -32.15 -11.72
CA VAL A 531 -31.63 -32.11 -13.16
C VAL A 531 -30.39 -31.27 -13.45
N LEU A 532 -30.26 -30.07 -12.86
CA LEU A 532 -29.10 -29.18 -13.06
C LEU A 532 -27.78 -29.81 -12.58
N LYS A 533 -27.75 -30.33 -11.34
CA LYS A 533 -26.59 -31.05 -10.79
C LYS A 533 -26.23 -32.25 -11.67
N SER A 534 -27.23 -33.06 -12.07
CA SER A 534 -26.98 -34.27 -12.88
C SER A 534 -26.56 -34.02 -14.34
N ARG A 535 -26.68 -32.77 -14.83
CA ARG A 535 -26.12 -32.32 -16.12
C ARG A 535 -24.83 -31.50 -15.96
N ASN A 536 -24.27 -31.44 -14.75
CA ASN A 536 -23.05 -30.68 -14.44
C ASN A 536 -23.15 -29.18 -14.78
N LEU A 537 -24.35 -28.59 -14.63
CA LEU A 537 -24.57 -27.16 -14.85
C LEU A 537 -24.36 -26.32 -13.59
N VAL A 538 -24.38 -27.00 -12.45
CA VAL A 538 -24.30 -26.48 -11.08
C VAL A 538 -23.47 -27.50 -10.30
N GLU A 539 -22.57 -27.02 -9.46
CA GLU A 539 -21.58 -27.84 -8.75
C GLU A 539 -21.67 -27.62 -7.23
N ASP A 540 -21.42 -28.68 -6.48
CA ASP A 540 -21.40 -28.69 -5.02
C ASP A 540 -20.01 -28.29 -4.53
N THR A 541 -19.94 -27.41 -3.52
CA THR A 541 -18.70 -26.85 -2.96
C THR A 541 -18.49 -27.32 -1.52
N ASP A 542 -18.62 -26.43 -0.54
CA ASP A 542 -18.35 -26.69 0.87
C ASP A 542 -19.58 -27.23 1.62
N LEU A 543 -19.35 -27.93 2.73
CA LEU A 543 -20.38 -28.28 3.71
C LEU A 543 -20.26 -27.35 4.92
N ILE A 544 -21.04 -26.27 4.97
CA ILE A 544 -20.98 -25.24 6.01
C ILE A 544 -22.21 -25.37 6.91
N ASN A 545 -22.01 -25.41 8.23
CA ASN A 545 -23.08 -25.62 9.24
C ASN A 545 -23.95 -26.88 9.00
N GLY A 546 -23.46 -27.85 8.22
CA GLY A 546 -24.21 -29.06 7.84
C GLY A 546 -25.10 -28.91 6.61
N GLU A 547 -25.13 -27.74 5.97
CA GLU A 547 -25.77 -27.51 4.67
C GLU A 547 -24.72 -27.50 3.55
N LEU A 548 -25.06 -28.08 2.41
CA LEU A 548 -24.19 -28.13 1.23
C LEU A 548 -24.30 -26.81 0.48
N TRP A 549 -23.16 -26.26 0.07
CA TRP A 549 -23.09 -25.02 -0.72
C TRP A 549 -22.90 -25.33 -2.20
N VAL A 550 -23.42 -24.43 -3.04
CA VAL A 550 -23.71 -24.70 -4.45
C VAL A 550 -23.37 -23.48 -5.30
N GLN A 551 -22.70 -23.69 -6.43
CA GLN A 551 -22.27 -22.62 -7.34
C GLN A 551 -22.45 -23.00 -8.82
N GLN A 552 -22.68 -22.01 -9.68
CA GLN A 552 -22.57 -22.16 -11.13
C GLN A 552 -21.14 -21.90 -11.61
N HIS A 553 -20.64 -22.76 -12.49
CA HIS A 553 -19.37 -22.51 -13.17
C HIS A 553 -19.42 -21.19 -13.97
N ASN A 554 -18.38 -20.34 -13.87
CA ASN A 554 -18.36 -18.96 -14.38
C ASN A 554 -18.90 -18.80 -15.83
N LEU A 555 -18.47 -19.64 -16.78
CA LEU A 555 -18.97 -19.61 -18.17
C LEU A 555 -20.49 -19.85 -18.28
N ILE A 556 -21.04 -20.77 -17.47
CA ILE A 556 -22.47 -21.09 -17.46
C ILE A 556 -23.24 -19.92 -16.83
N ARG A 557 -22.75 -19.41 -15.70
CA ARG A 557 -23.30 -18.23 -15.01
C ARG A 557 -23.33 -17.01 -15.94
N GLU A 558 -22.25 -16.71 -16.64
CA GLU A 558 -22.15 -15.57 -17.56
C GLU A 558 -23.24 -15.65 -18.65
N ILE A 559 -23.38 -16.81 -19.29
CA ILE A 559 -24.37 -17.02 -20.37
C ILE A 559 -25.80 -17.04 -19.82
N ALA A 560 -26.04 -17.65 -18.67
CA ALA A 560 -27.34 -17.70 -18.01
C ALA A 560 -27.79 -16.31 -17.53
N LEU A 561 -26.88 -15.50 -16.96
CA LEU A 561 -27.14 -14.12 -16.55
C LEU A 561 -27.36 -13.21 -17.77
N ALA A 562 -26.59 -13.38 -18.85
CA ALA A 562 -26.81 -12.66 -20.10
C ALA A 562 -28.17 -12.98 -20.73
N GLN A 563 -28.64 -14.24 -20.65
CA GLN A 563 -30.01 -14.61 -21.03
C GLN A 563 -31.05 -13.99 -20.09
N LEU A 564 -30.85 -14.05 -18.77
CA LEU A 564 -31.75 -13.47 -17.77
C LEU A 564 -31.95 -11.96 -18.01
N LYS A 565 -30.87 -11.21 -18.23
CA LYS A 565 -30.90 -9.76 -18.50
C LYS A 565 -31.59 -9.36 -19.81
N THR A 566 -32.03 -10.31 -20.65
CA THR A 566 -32.89 -9.99 -21.81
C THR A 566 -34.34 -9.66 -21.41
N ASP A 567 -34.79 -10.11 -20.23
CA ASP A 567 -36.06 -9.72 -19.62
C ASP A 567 -35.77 -8.98 -18.31
N THR A 568 -35.82 -7.64 -18.37
CA THR A 568 -35.51 -6.77 -17.23
C THR A 568 -36.40 -7.07 -16.02
N ALA A 569 -37.68 -7.41 -16.23
CA ALA A 569 -38.62 -7.65 -15.13
C ALA A 569 -38.31 -8.96 -14.40
N ILE A 570 -37.96 -10.02 -15.14
CA ILE A 570 -37.56 -11.31 -14.55
C ILE A 570 -36.18 -11.20 -13.88
N TRP A 571 -35.25 -10.46 -14.48
CA TRP A 571 -33.94 -10.19 -13.89
C TRP A 571 -34.05 -9.42 -12.58
N GLU A 572 -34.76 -8.29 -12.56
CA GLU A 572 -34.94 -7.52 -11.32
C GLU A 572 -35.65 -8.33 -10.23
N ALA A 573 -36.65 -9.15 -10.59
CA ALA A 573 -37.31 -10.03 -9.65
C ALA A 573 -36.37 -11.12 -9.08
N ALA A 574 -35.40 -11.59 -9.85
CA ALA A 574 -34.38 -12.52 -9.38
C ALA A 574 -33.40 -11.84 -8.41
N GLU A 575 -32.91 -10.64 -8.74
CA GLU A 575 -32.00 -9.86 -7.87
C GLU A 575 -32.68 -9.51 -6.54
N ARG A 576 -33.94 -9.06 -6.55
CA ARG A 576 -34.73 -8.81 -5.32
C ARG A 576 -34.96 -10.09 -4.50
N GLN A 577 -35.24 -11.23 -5.14
CA GLN A 577 -35.39 -12.51 -4.45
C GLN A 577 -34.06 -12.98 -3.82
N ALA A 578 -32.94 -12.82 -4.53
CA ALA A 578 -31.61 -13.12 -3.99
C ALA A 578 -31.27 -12.24 -2.78
N ALA A 579 -31.54 -10.93 -2.86
CA ALA A 579 -31.37 -10.01 -1.74
C ALA A 579 -32.22 -10.43 -0.52
N HIS A 580 -33.47 -10.83 -0.73
CA HIS A 580 -34.34 -11.34 0.33
C HIS A 580 -33.76 -12.59 1.01
N LEU A 581 -33.31 -13.58 0.23
CA LEU A 581 -32.70 -14.80 0.77
C LEU A 581 -31.43 -14.53 1.57
N TRP A 582 -30.58 -13.60 1.12
CA TRP A 582 -29.41 -13.16 1.89
C TRP A 582 -29.77 -12.49 3.22
N LEU A 583 -30.90 -11.78 3.30
CA LEU A 583 -31.37 -11.14 4.54
C LEU A 583 -32.07 -12.09 5.51
N THR A 584 -32.75 -13.15 5.02
CA THR A 584 -33.64 -13.97 5.85
C THR A 584 -33.26 -15.44 6.00
N ALA A 585 -32.41 -15.98 5.12
CA ALA A 585 -32.06 -17.40 5.09
C ALA A 585 -30.57 -17.70 5.28
N TYR A 586 -29.68 -16.72 5.04
CA TYR A 586 -28.27 -16.88 5.36
C TYR A 586 -28.02 -16.87 6.86
N THR A 587 -27.26 -17.86 7.36
CA THR A 587 -26.79 -17.93 8.75
C THR A 587 -25.28 -18.14 8.79
N PRO A 588 -24.51 -17.21 9.39
CA PRO A 588 -23.05 -17.35 9.52
C PRO A 588 -22.66 -18.49 10.47
N ALA A 589 -21.42 -18.95 10.41
CA ALA A 589 -20.88 -19.90 11.39
C ALA A 589 -20.76 -19.26 12.79
N PRO A 590 -20.89 -20.01 13.91
CA PRO A 590 -20.84 -19.45 15.26
C PRO A 590 -19.51 -18.76 15.63
N ASP A 591 -18.41 -19.11 14.95
CA ASP A 591 -17.08 -18.53 15.11
C ASP A 591 -16.67 -17.64 13.91
N ALA A 592 -17.62 -17.20 13.08
CA ALA A 592 -17.34 -16.36 11.92
C ALA A 592 -16.80 -14.97 12.33
N PRO A 593 -15.85 -14.38 11.56
CA PRO A 593 -15.40 -13.01 11.79
C PRO A 593 -16.54 -12.01 11.55
N ASN A 594 -16.48 -10.85 12.20
CA ASN A 594 -17.55 -9.84 12.17
C ASN A 594 -18.02 -9.47 10.74
N LEU A 595 -17.09 -9.36 9.77
CA LEU A 595 -17.45 -9.06 8.38
C LEU A 595 -18.28 -10.16 7.69
N GLU A 596 -18.14 -11.41 8.15
CA GLU A 596 -18.94 -12.53 7.66
C GLU A 596 -20.28 -12.65 8.42
N THR A 597 -20.35 -12.24 9.70
CA THR A 597 -21.64 -12.20 10.42
C THR A 597 -22.63 -11.22 9.79
N VAL A 598 -22.15 -10.13 9.18
CA VAL A 598 -22.97 -9.18 8.41
C VAL A 598 -23.04 -9.47 6.90
N ARG A 599 -22.55 -10.62 6.42
CA ARG A 599 -22.43 -10.92 4.98
C ARG A 599 -23.75 -10.81 4.22
N GLY A 600 -24.84 -11.26 4.82
CA GLY A 600 -26.18 -11.21 4.23
C GLY A 600 -26.61 -9.79 3.84
N TYR A 601 -26.33 -8.81 4.71
CA TYR A 601 -26.61 -7.41 4.41
C TYR A 601 -25.74 -6.87 3.27
N LEU A 602 -24.45 -7.23 3.24
CA LEU A 602 -23.52 -6.77 2.19
C LEU A 602 -23.88 -7.31 0.80
N GLU A 603 -24.28 -8.57 0.69
CA GLU A 603 -24.72 -9.15 -0.59
C GLU A 603 -26.11 -8.63 -1.00
N ALA A 604 -27.03 -8.43 -0.06
CA ALA A 604 -28.33 -7.83 -0.34
C ALA A 604 -28.20 -6.39 -0.84
N PHE A 605 -27.34 -5.58 -0.20
CA PHE A 605 -26.97 -4.24 -0.67
C PHE A 605 -26.45 -4.25 -2.11
N ASP A 606 -25.51 -5.17 -2.41
CA ASP A 606 -24.93 -5.29 -3.75
C ASP A 606 -25.96 -5.79 -4.80
N HIS A 607 -26.97 -6.58 -4.41
CA HIS A 607 -28.09 -6.96 -5.28
C HIS A 607 -29.03 -5.77 -5.57
N TYR A 608 -29.39 -4.95 -4.57
CA TYR A 608 -30.21 -3.75 -4.81
C TYR A 608 -29.47 -2.69 -5.65
N CYS A 609 -28.16 -2.53 -5.46
CA CYS A 609 -27.33 -1.65 -6.29
C CYS A 609 -27.28 -2.09 -7.77
N GLU A 610 -27.22 -3.40 -8.03
CA GLU A 610 -27.14 -3.97 -9.39
C GLU A 610 -28.40 -3.67 -10.23
N ILE A 611 -29.56 -3.49 -9.58
CA ILE A 611 -30.84 -3.09 -10.21
C ILE A 611 -31.20 -1.60 -10.03
N ALA A 612 -30.27 -0.79 -9.52
CA ALA A 612 -30.46 0.63 -9.24
C ALA A 612 -31.62 0.97 -8.26
N ASP A 613 -31.94 0.05 -7.33
CA ASP A 613 -32.91 0.24 -6.25
C ASP A 613 -32.23 0.93 -5.04
N TRP A 614 -31.77 2.16 -5.27
CA TRP A 614 -30.87 2.87 -4.34
C TRP A 614 -31.50 3.16 -2.97
N ASP A 615 -32.80 3.43 -2.94
CA ASP A 615 -33.52 3.67 -1.68
C ASP A 615 -33.54 2.42 -0.78
N THR A 616 -33.77 1.25 -1.37
CA THR A 616 -33.72 -0.03 -0.65
C THR A 616 -32.28 -0.39 -0.28
N ALA A 617 -31.31 -0.18 -1.18
CA ALA A 617 -29.88 -0.38 -0.91
C ALA A 617 -29.43 0.43 0.32
N CYS A 618 -29.68 1.74 0.34
CA CYS A 618 -29.36 2.57 1.51
C CYS A 618 -30.13 2.16 2.77
N SER A 619 -31.38 1.70 2.63
CA SER A 619 -32.14 1.19 3.78
C SER A 619 -31.55 -0.10 4.38
N VAL A 620 -30.74 -0.87 3.63
CA VAL A 620 -29.94 -1.98 4.19
C VAL A 620 -28.78 -1.47 5.04
N LEU A 621 -28.17 -0.33 4.69
CA LEU A 621 -27.12 0.30 5.51
C LEU A 621 -27.67 0.88 6.83
N ASP A 622 -28.96 1.22 6.85
CA ASP A 622 -29.67 1.75 8.02
C ASP A 622 -30.19 0.64 8.97
N ILE A 623 -30.01 -0.65 8.64
CA ILE A 623 -30.44 -1.76 9.50
C ILE A 623 -29.57 -1.82 10.77
N GLN A 624 -30.19 -1.80 11.94
CA GLN A 624 -29.52 -2.04 13.22
C GLN A 624 -28.98 -3.46 13.31
N ILE A 625 -27.71 -3.59 13.65
CA ILE A 625 -27.03 -4.88 13.85
C ILE A 625 -27.19 -5.31 15.31
N ASP A 626 -27.45 -6.59 15.52
CA ASP A 626 -27.52 -7.18 16.87
C ASP A 626 -26.11 -7.30 17.46
N SER A 627 -25.67 -6.21 18.08
CA SER A 627 -24.35 -6.02 18.68
C SER A 627 -24.48 -5.37 20.06
N PRO A 628 -23.40 -5.28 20.85
CA PRO A 628 -23.40 -4.49 22.09
C PRO A 628 -23.70 -2.99 21.91
N THR A 629 -23.47 -2.42 20.71
CA THR A 629 -23.71 -0.99 20.42
C THR A 629 -25.08 -0.73 19.77
N GLN A 630 -25.71 -1.75 19.16
CA GLN A 630 -27.02 -1.65 18.49
C GLN A 630 -27.06 -0.58 17.37
N GLU A 631 -25.91 -0.37 16.71
CA GLU A 631 -25.70 0.61 15.65
C GLU A 631 -26.24 0.13 14.28
N PRO A 632 -26.61 1.05 13.37
CA PRO A 632 -26.81 0.72 11.95
C PRO A 632 -25.56 0.09 11.34
N LEU A 633 -25.74 -0.78 10.33
CA LEU A 633 -24.65 -1.52 9.67
C LEU A 633 -23.43 -0.67 9.33
N HIS A 634 -23.63 0.53 8.77
CA HIS A 634 -22.52 1.38 8.34
C HIS A 634 -21.69 1.90 9.53
N TRP A 635 -22.31 2.43 10.59
CA TRP A 635 -21.60 2.78 11.82
C TRP A 635 -21.05 1.54 12.54
N GLN A 636 -21.70 0.38 12.42
CA GLN A 636 -21.18 -0.85 13.02
C GLN A 636 -19.88 -1.32 12.35
N LEU A 637 -19.78 -1.20 11.02
CA LEU A 637 -18.55 -1.43 10.26
C LEU A 637 -17.47 -0.44 10.69
N GLU A 638 -17.81 0.84 10.84
CA GLU A 638 -16.92 1.86 11.38
C GLU A 638 -16.41 1.44 12.79
N THR A 639 -17.33 1.08 13.70
CA THR A 639 -17.07 0.64 15.08
C THR A 639 -16.12 -0.57 15.18
N TRP A 640 -16.14 -1.47 14.19
CA TRP A 640 -15.22 -2.60 14.11
C TRP A 640 -13.92 -2.29 13.34
N GLY A 641 -13.77 -1.11 12.74
CA GLY A 641 -12.60 -0.70 11.96
C GLY A 641 -12.63 -1.11 10.48
N TYR A 642 -13.77 -1.58 9.95
CA TYR A 642 -13.97 -1.95 8.54
C TYR A 642 -14.14 -0.71 7.63
N TYR A 643 -13.33 0.32 7.82
CA TYR A 643 -13.43 1.61 7.11
C TYR A 643 -13.39 1.45 5.59
N LYS A 644 -12.62 0.49 5.07
CA LYS A 644 -12.43 0.28 3.62
C LYS A 644 -13.65 -0.38 2.97
N GLU A 645 -14.31 -1.31 3.66
CA GLU A 645 -15.63 -1.82 3.27
C GLU A 645 -16.71 -0.73 3.38
N GLU A 646 -16.68 0.10 4.42
CA GLU A 646 -17.62 1.22 4.58
C GLU A 646 -17.52 2.22 3.41
N ILE A 647 -16.29 2.64 3.07
CA ILE A 647 -15.98 3.47 1.89
C ILE A 647 -16.52 2.82 0.59
N ARG A 648 -16.29 1.51 0.38
CA ARG A 648 -16.83 0.75 -0.78
C ARG A 648 -18.36 0.80 -0.87
N LEU A 649 -19.06 0.80 0.27
CA LEU A 649 -20.53 0.90 0.30
C LEU A 649 -20.97 2.31 -0.10
N TYR A 650 -20.38 3.35 0.50
CA TYR A 650 -20.71 4.74 0.18
C TYR A 650 -20.41 5.12 -1.29
N GLU A 651 -19.30 4.64 -1.86
CA GLU A 651 -18.94 4.83 -3.28
C GLU A 651 -20.06 4.37 -4.23
N LYS A 652 -20.84 3.34 -3.85
CA LYS A 652 -21.91 2.81 -4.68
C LYS A 652 -23.19 3.64 -4.63
N VAL A 653 -23.43 4.44 -3.59
CA VAL A 653 -24.71 5.16 -3.37
C VAL A 653 -24.61 6.69 -3.41
N VAL A 654 -23.42 7.26 -3.21
CA VAL A 654 -23.22 8.72 -3.20
C VAL A 654 -23.64 9.36 -4.54
N GLY A 655 -24.41 10.44 -4.46
CA GLY A 655 -24.94 11.15 -5.63
C GLY A 655 -26.08 10.43 -6.37
N LYS A 656 -26.58 9.31 -5.83
CA LYS A 656 -27.71 8.53 -6.40
C LYS A 656 -28.97 8.56 -5.55
N THR A 657 -28.95 9.26 -4.42
CA THR A 657 -30.04 9.30 -3.44
C THR A 657 -30.49 10.72 -3.13
N LEU A 658 -31.36 10.90 -2.14
CA LEU A 658 -31.82 12.23 -1.72
C LEU A 658 -30.65 13.06 -1.13
N PRO A 659 -30.65 14.39 -1.30
CA PRO A 659 -29.54 15.26 -0.86
C PRO A 659 -29.15 15.11 0.63
N ASP A 660 -30.12 14.81 1.50
CA ASP A 660 -29.85 14.64 2.93
C ASP A 660 -29.09 13.33 3.23
N ARG A 661 -29.30 12.27 2.43
CA ARG A 661 -28.49 11.05 2.49
C ARG A 661 -27.07 11.30 1.95
N ASP A 662 -26.91 12.12 0.91
CA ASP A 662 -25.57 12.50 0.42
C ASP A 662 -24.75 13.33 1.45
N ILE A 663 -25.40 14.13 2.32
CA ILE A 663 -24.72 14.76 3.48
C ILE A 663 -24.17 13.69 4.42
N LEU A 664 -24.98 12.67 4.75
CA LEU A 664 -24.60 11.55 5.62
C LEU A 664 -23.45 10.74 5.02
N TRP A 665 -23.52 10.35 3.75
CA TRP A 665 -22.45 9.59 3.08
C TRP A 665 -21.15 10.40 2.97
N SER A 666 -21.24 11.71 2.65
CA SER A 666 -20.06 12.59 2.65
C SER A 666 -19.43 12.76 4.04
N ARG A 667 -20.24 12.75 5.10
CA ARG A 667 -19.74 12.72 6.48
C ARG A 667 -19.08 11.39 6.81
N GLY A 668 -19.72 10.26 6.49
CA GLY A 668 -19.23 8.91 6.70
C GLY A 668 -17.89 8.66 6.01
N PHE A 669 -17.76 9.04 4.73
CA PHE A 669 -16.47 9.03 4.03
C PHE A 669 -15.38 9.75 4.81
N GLY A 670 -15.63 10.98 5.27
CA GLY A 670 -14.60 11.74 5.98
C GLY A 670 -14.24 11.15 7.35
N LEU A 671 -15.19 10.51 8.04
CA LEU A 671 -14.94 9.75 9.27
C LEU A 671 -14.09 8.51 8.97
N ALA A 672 -14.46 7.71 7.96
CA ALA A 672 -13.72 6.53 7.55
C ALA A 672 -12.28 6.86 7.09
N TYR A 673 -12.09 7.91 6.29
CA TYR A 673 -10.75 8.39 5.91
C TYR A 673 -9.95 8.95 7.10
N SER A 674 -10.62 9.56 8.10
CA SER A 674 -9.96 9.96 9.35
C SER A 674 -9.52 8.73 10.18
N GLY A 675 -10.36 7.70 10.23
CA GLY A 675 -10.05 6.42 10.88
C GLY A 675 -8.89 5.64 10.22
N LEU A 676 -8.67 5.86 8.92
CA LEU A 676 -7.49 5.40 8.16
C LEU A 676 -6.28 6.34 8.26
N GLY A 677 -6.35 7.43 9.04
CA GLY A 677 -5.29 8.44 9.15
C GLY A 677 -5.11 9.33 7.92
N ASN A 678 -5.93 9.17 6.86
CA ASN A 678 -5.88 9.99 5.66
C ASN A 678 -6.69 11.28 5.85
N TYR A 679 -6.19 12.13 6.75
CA TYR A 679 -6.83 13.40 7.11
C TYR A 679 -6.97 14.38 5.92
N SER A 680 -6.13 14.24 4.89
CA SER A 680 -6.22 15.04 3.67
C SER A 680 -7.49 14.72 2.85
N SER A 681 -7.81 13.43 2.70
CA SER A 681 -9.04 12.98 2.04
C SER A 681 -10.25 13.24 2.93
N ALA A 682 -10.12 13.02 4.25
CA ALA A 682 -11.15 13.36 5.21
C ALA A 682 -11.59 14.82 5.12
N ALA A 683 -10.62 15.76 5.07
CA ALA A 683 -10.91 17.18 4.90
C ALA A 683 -11.67 17.47 3.60
N GLN A 684 -11.35 16.80 2.49
CA GLN A 684 -12.09 16.97 1.22
C GLN A 684 -13.56 16.53 1.34
N TYR A 685 -13.82 15.34 1.90
CA TYR A 685 -15.19 14.83 2.07
C TYR A 685 -16.00 15.62 3.11
N HIS A 686 -15.37 16.05 4.21
CA HIS A 686 -16.02 16.96 5.15
C HIS A 686 -16.30 18.34 4.54
N GLN A 687 -15.47 18.84 3.62
CA GLN A 687 -15.75 20.07 2.87
C GLN A 687 -16.90 19.90 1.86
N GLN A 688 -17.08 18.71 1.27
CA GLN A 688 -18.26 18.38 0.47
C GLN A 688 -19.53 18.33 1.34
N SER A 689 -19.47 17.62 2.48
CA SER A 689 -20.57 17.56 3.46
C SER A 689 -20.98 18.95 3.94
N LEU A 690 -20.00 19.82 4.26
CA LEU A 690 -20.23 21.22 4.64
C LEU A 690 -20.96 22.01 3.53
N LYS A 691 -20.55 21.83 2.27
CA LYS A 691 -21.17 22.52 1.13
C LYS A 691 -22.63 22.10 0.95
N LEU A 692 -22.93 20.82 1.11
CA LEU A 692 -24.28 20.27 1.02
C LEU A 692 -25.17 20.72 2.20
N ALA A 693 -24.66 20.66 3.43
CA ALA A 693 -25.37 21.15 4.61
C ALA A 693 -25.74 22.65 4.48
N ARG A 694 -24.81 23.47 3.98
CA ARG A 694 -25.04 24.89 3.68
C ARG A 694 -26.08 25.12 2.59
N SER A 695 -26.13 24.29 1.54
CA SER A 695 -27.16 24.43 0.49
C SER A 695 -28.55 23.99 0.96
N ASN A 696 -28.63 23.02 1.88
CA ASN A 696 -29.90 22.51 2.42
C ASN A 696 -30.41 23.36 3.60
N GLY A 697 -29.55 24.21 4.17
CA GLY A 697 -29.88 25.04 5.35
C GLY A 697 -29.84 24.28 6.68
N ASP A 698 -29.28 23.07 6.70
CA ASP A 698 -29.13 22.26 7.91
C ASP A 698 -27.93 22.75 8.74
N ARG A 699 -28.24 23.60 9.73
CA ARG A 699 -27.25 24.13 10.69
C ARG A 699 -26.64 23.04 11.59
N SER A 700 -27.33 21.94 11.86
CA SER A 700 -26.77 20.84 12.67
C SER A 700 -25.69 20.09 11.90
N SER A 701 -25.97 19.73 10.64
CA SER A 701 -24.96 19.12 9.76
C SER A 701 -23.85 20.11 9.39
N GLU A 702 -24.14 21.41 9.26
CA GLU A 702 -23.11 22.44 9.07
C GLU A 702 -22.13 22.49 10.26
N ALA A 703 -22.65 22.53 11.49
CA ALA A 703 -21.85 22.51 12.71
C ALA A 703 -20.95 21.27 12.77
N LYS A 704 -21.52 20.07 12.56
CA LYS A 704 -20.77 18.80 12.54
C LYS A 704 -19.67 18.82 11.48
N ALA A 705 -19.97 19.21 10.24
CA ALA A 705 -18.97 19.25 9.17
C ALA A 705 -17.82 20.24 9.46
N LEU A 706 -18.10 21.37 10.11
CA LEU A 706 -17.07 22.32 10.58
C LEU A 706 -16.22 21.75 11.71
N GLY A 707 -16.82 21.07 12.69
CA GLY A 707 -16.11 20.39 13.77
C GLY A 707 -15.16 19.33 13.24
N ASN A 708 -15.67 18.45 12.37
CA ASN A 708 -14.92 17.44 11.64
C ASN A 708 -13.76 18.03 10.79
N LEU A 709 -14.00 19.12 10.05
CA LEU A 709 -12.96 19.82 9.29
C LEU A 709 -11.84 20.35 10.19
N GLY A 710 -12.19 20.97 11.31
CA GLY A 710 -11.20 21.46 12.26
C GLY A 710 -10.33 20.31 12.81
N GLY A 711 -10.94 19.18 13.15
CA GLY A 711 -10.22 17.97 13.59
C GLY A 711 -9.29 17.41 12.50
N ALA A 712 -9.74 17.35 11.24
CA ALA A 712 -8.89 16.93 10.13
C ALA A 712 -7.70 17.87 9.90
N TYR A 713 -7.90 19.20 9.97
CA TYR A 713 -6.80 20.16 9.84
C TYR A 713 -5.86 20.17 11.05
N TYR A 714 -6.37 19.92 12.26
CA TYR A 714 -5.58 19.73 13.47
C TYR A 714 -4.63 18.53 13.31
N ASN A 715 -5.15 17.39 12.86
CA ASN A 715 -4.34 16.18 12.63
C ASN A 715 -3.36 16.31 11.44
N LEU A 716 -3.57 17.28 10.54
CA LEU A 716 -2.61 17.68 9.50
C LEU A 716 -1.55 18.70 10.00
N GLY A 717 -1.55 19.06 11.28
CA GLY A 717 -0.67 20.08 11.85
C GLY A 717 -0.99 21.52 11.41
N GLN A 718 -2.12 21.74 10.74
CA GLN A 718 -2.54 23.05 10.22
C GLN A 718 -3.40 23.78 11.25
N TYR A 719 -2.82 24.07 12.41
CA TYR A 719 -3.56 24.50 13.60
C TYR A 719 -4.32 25.83 13.41
N GLU A 720 -3.81 26.81 12.63
CA GLU A 720 -4.58 28.05 12.39
C GLU A 720 -5.86 27.77 11.58
N ARG A 721 -5.81 26.85 10.61
CA ARG A 721 -7.01 26.41 9.88
C ARG A 721 -7.97 25.64 10.79
N ALA A 722 -7.44 24.80 11.69
CA ALA A 722 -8.26 24.11 12.67
C ALA A 722 -9.04 25.12 13.55
N ILE A 723 -8.37 26.19 14.00
CA ILE A 723 -8.99 27.28 14.76
C ILE A 723 -10.10 27.98 13.94
N ASP A 724 -9.84 28.35 12.68
CA ASP A 724 -10.85 28.99 11.81
C ASP A 724 -12.12 28.14 11.66
N PHE A 725 -12.00 26.82 11.54
CA PHE A 725 -13.13 25.89 11.45
C PHE A 725 -13.81 25.65 12.79
N HIS A 726 -13.05 25.47 13.88
CA HIS A 726 -13.63 25.29 15.21
C HIS A 726 -14.31 26.57 15.74
N GLN A 727 -13.85 27.76 15.36
CA GLN A 727 -14.51 29.04 15.69
C GLN A 727 -15.83 29.22 14.94
N GLN A 728 -15.92 28.76 13.68
CA GLN A 728 -17.19 28.68 12.96
C GLN A 728 -18.13 27.64 13.59
N HIS A 729 -17.61 26.45 13.95
CA HIS A 729 -18.37 25.41 14.66
C HIS A 729 -18.97 25.94 15.96
N LEU A 730 -18.16 26.58 16.82
CA LEU A 730 -18.59 27.22 18.06
C LEU A 730 -19.70 28.25 17.85
N THR A 731 -19.60 29.04 16.77
CA THR A 731 -20.59 30.06 16.44
C THR A 731 -21.95 29.42 16.14
N ILE A 732 -21.98 28.37 15.30
CA ILE A 732 -23.23 27.69 14.95
C ILE A 732 -23.80 26.90 16.13
N ALA A 733 -22.95 26.22 16.93
CA ALA A 733 -23.39 25.52 18.14
C ALA A 733 -24.15 26.46 19.10
N ARG A 734 -23.64 27.69 19.28
CA ARG A 734 -24.31 28.76 20.03
C ARG A 734 -25.61 29.24 19.37
N GLU A 735 -25.64 29.43 18.06
CA GLU A 735 -26.86 29.81 17.32
C GLU A 735 -27.98 28.78 17.49
N ILE A 736 -27.68 27.48 17.44
CA ILE A 736 -28.67 26.40 17.59
C ILE A 736 -28.90 25.98 19.06
N SER A 737 -28.20 26.62 20.01
CA SER A 737 -28.24 26.31 21.45
C SER A 737 -27.84 24.86 21.80
N ASP A 738 -26.99 24.23 20.99
CA ASP A 738 -26.40 22.92 21.29
C ASP A 738 -25.19 23.09 22.22
N ARG A 739 -25.43 22.89 23.51
CA ARG A 739 -24.41 23.02 24.55
C ARG A 739 -23.33 21.92 24.49
N GLN A 740 -23.65 20.71 24.02
CA GLN A 740 -22.63 19.67 23.87
C GLN A 740 -21.65 20.06 22.75
N SER A 741 -22.18 20.47 21.59
CA SER A 741 -21.36 20.93 20.47
C SER A 741 -20.59 22.21 20.80
N GLU A 742 -21.15 23.12 21.61
CA GLU A 742 -20.43 24.29 22.14
C GLU A 742 -19.22 23.86 22.98
N GLY A 743 -19.41 22.94 23.93
CA GLY A 743 -18.33 22.39 24.75
C GLY A 743 -17.23 21.75 23.91
N ASN A 744 -17.61 20.88 22.97
CA ASN A 744 -16.68 20.21 22.06
C ASN A 744 -15.88 21.21 21.21
N ALA A 745 -16.51 22.28 20.71
CA ALA A 745 -15.84 23.33 19.96
C ALA A 745 -14.82 24.11 20.80
N LEU A 746 -15.17 24.45 22.05
CA LEU A 746 -14.28 25.11 23.00
C LEU A 746 -13.08 24.22 23.38
N GLY A 747 -13.32 22.94 23.66
CA GLY A 747 -12.27 21.96 23.95
C GLY A 747 -11.26 21.83 22.80
N ASN A 748 -11.75 21.77 21.57
CA ASN A 748 -10.91 21.66 20.38
C ASN A 748 -10.16 22.97 20.03
N LEU A 749 -10.76 24.15 20.26
CA LEU A 749 -10.03 25.42 20.19
C LEU A 749 -8.89 25.45 21.20
N GLY A 750 -9.12 25.01 22.44
CA GLY A 750 -8.08 24.93 23.45
C GLY A 750 -6.92 24.02 23.03
N ASN A 751 -7.20 22.83 22.50
CA ASN A 751 -6.18 21.91 21.98
C ASN A 751 -5.37 22.52 20.82
N ALA A 752 -6.03 23.25 19.90
CA ALA A 752 -5.37 23.89 18.77
C ALA A 752 -4.49 25.08 19.20
N TYR A 753 -4.91 25.88 20.18
CA TYR A 753 -4.06 26.93 20.77
C TYR A 753 -2.91 26.34 21.60
N HIS A 754 -3.12 25.24 22.32
CA HIS A 754 -2.05 24.51 23.02
C HIS A 754 -0.98 24.03 22.04
N SER A 755 -1.40 23.47 20.89
CA SER A 755 -0.51 22.99 19.83
C SER A 755 0.26 24.11 19.10
N LEU A 756 -0.23 25.36 19.16
CA LEU A 756 0.48 26.56 18.71
C LEU A 756 1.40 27.18 19.77
N GLY A 757 1.44 26.64 20.99
CA GLY A 757 2.18 27.20 22.13
C GLY A 757 1.49 28.38 22.82
N ASP A 758 0.27 28.74 22.43
CA ASP A 758 -0.54 29.80 23.06
C ASP A 758 -1.32 29.23 24.26
N TYR A 759 -0.57 28.82 25.28
CA TYR A 759 -1.10 28.12 26.45
C TYR A 759 -2.06 28.99 27.29
N GLU A 760 -1.92 30.31 27.27
CA GLU A 760 -2.84 31.24 27.95
C GLU A 760 -4.24 31.16 27.32
N ARG A 761 -4.35 31.24 25.98
CA ARG A 761 -5.64 31.03 25.31
C ARG A 761 -6.15 29.61 25.45
N ALA A 762 -5.26 28.61 25.43
CA ALA A 762 -5.67 27.22 25.67
C ALA A 762 -6.40 27.07 27.02
N ILE A 763 -5.86 27.68 28.08
CA ILE A 763 -6.50 27.71 29.41
C ILE A 763 -7.87 28.41 29.35
N ASP A 764 -7.97 29.59 28.75
CA ASP A 764 -9.25 30.33 28.63
C ASP A 764 -10.33 29.50 27.93
N TYR A 765 -9.98 28.75 26.87
CA TYR A 765 -10.92 27.88 26.16
C TYR A 765 -11.26 26.60 26.94
N HIS A 766 -10.27 25.94 27.55
CA HIS A 766 -10.52 24.74 28.38
C HIS A 766 -11.32 25.06 29.66
N GLN A 767 -11.18 26.27 30.21
CA GLN A 767 -11.94 26.69 31.38
C GLN A 767 -13.40 27.03 31.04
N GLN A 768 -13.67 27.56 29.83
CA GLN A 768 -15.03 27.63 29.28
C GLN A 768 -15.60 26.23 29.02
N TYR A 769 -14.83 25.31 28.42
CA TYR A 769 -15.25 23.93 28.18
C TYR A 769 -15.61 23.20 29.49
N LEU A 770 -14.79 23.34 30.54
CA LEU A 770 -15.08 22.82 31.88
C LEU A 770 -16.41 23.36 32.44
N THR A 771 -16.67 24.66 32.24
CA THR A 771 -17.92 25.30 32.68
C THR A 771 -19.13 24.68 31.97
N ILE A 772 -19.04 24.48 30.64
CA ILE A 772 -20.11 23.83 29.85
C ILE A 772 -20.33 22.38 30.29
N ALA A 773 -19.26 21.59 30.45
CA ALA A 773 -19.35 20.19 30.88
C ALA A 773 -20.04 20.06 32.24
N TRP A 774 -19.73 20.96 33.18
CA TRP A 774 -20.40 21.04 34.48
C TRP A 774 -21.87 21.47 34.37
N GLU A 775 -22.19 22.46 33.53
CA GLU A 775 -23.57 22.93 33.29
C GLU A 775 -24.49 21.82 32.73
N ILE A 776 -23.97 20.94 31.87
CA ILE A 776 -24.73 19.84 31.27
C ILE A 776 -24.64 18.51 32.05
N GLY A 777 -23.76 18.42 33.05
CA GLY A 777 -23.55 17.22 33.87
C GLY A 777 -22.72 16.11 33.20
N ASP A 778 -21.98 16.43 32.13
CA ASP A 778 -21.11 15.48 31.42
C ASP A 778 -19.78 15.31 32.16
N ARG A 779 -19.73 14.28 33.01
CA ARG A 779 -18.55 13.92 33.80
C ARG A 779 -17.34 13.49 32.95
N GLN A 780 -17.54 12.92 31.76
CA GLN A 780 -16.40 12.56 30.89
C GLN A 780 -15.76 13.83 30.33
N SER A 781 -16.59 14.76 29.84
CA SER A 781 -16.12 16.07 29.35
C SER A 781 -15.50 16.92 30.47
N GLU A 782 -16.02 16.85 31.70
CA GLU A 782 -15.43 17.48 32.89
C GLU A 782 -14.01 16.94 33.16
N GLY A 783 -13.85 15.61 33.17
CA GLY A 783 -12.55 14.95 33.32
C GLY A 783 -11.57 15.36 32.22
N ASN A 784 -12.01 15.37 30.96
CA ASN A 784 -11.18 15.79 29.83
C ASN A 784 -10.75 17.27 29.92
N ALA A 785 -11.67 18.17 30.30
CA ALA A 785 -11.38 19.59 30.45
C ALA A 785 -10.36 19.87 31.58
N LEU A 786 -10.51 19.20 32.73
CA LEU A 786 -9.54 19.24 33.83
C LEU A 786 -8.18 18.67 33.40
N GLY A 787 -8.17 17.58 32.63
CA GLY A 787 -6.96 16.98 32.08
C GLY A 787 -6.18 17.95 31.19
N ASN A 788 -6.86 18.64 30.27
CA ASN A 788 -6.24 19.63 29.38
C ASN A 788 -5.80 20.90 30.10
N LEU A 789 -6.55 21.37 31.11
CA LEU A 789 -6.10 22.46 31.96
C LEU A 789 -4.80 22.10 32.67
N GLY A 790 -4.71 20.90 33.24
CA GLY A 790 -3.47 20.41 33.87
C GLY A 790 -2.29 20.41 32.90
N LEU A 791 -2.51 19.95 31.66
CA LEU A 791 -1.49 19.94 30.61
C LEU A 791 -1.07 21.35 30.19
N ALA A 792 -2.01 22.28 29.99
CA ALA A 792 -1.68 23.65 29.61
C ALA A 792 -0.91 24.39 30.72
N TYR A 793 -1.23 24.13 32.00
CA TYR A 793 -0.43 24.62 33.13
C TYR A 793 0.95 23.94 33.22
N TYR A 794 1.07 22.65 32.88
CA TYR A 794 2.35 21.95 32.78
C TYR A 794 3.24 22.59 31.70
N SER A 795 2.70 22.85 30.51
CA SER A 795 3.42 23.51 29.41
C SER A 795 3.81 24.97 29.68
N LEU A 796 3.14 25.64 30.63
CA LEU A 796 3.55 26.96 31.17
C LEU A 796 4.62 26.86 32.29
N GLY A 797 5.06 25.66 32.66
CA GLY A 797 5.98 25.43 33.78
C GLY A 797 5.33 25.61 35.17
N ASN A 798 4.01 25.69 35.26
CA ASN A 798 3.27 25.82 36.52
C ASN A 798 2.82 24.44 37.02
N TYR A 799 3.81 23.65 37.45
CA TYR A 799 3.63 22.24 37.79
C TYR A 799 2.71 22.03 38.99
N GLU A 800 2.66 22.95 39.95
CA GLU A 800 1.73 22.89 41.08
C GLU A 800 0.27 22.95 40.62
N ARG A 801 -0.09 23.89 39.74
CA ARG A 801 -1.45 23.92 39.16
C ARG A 801 -1.72 22.71 38.27
N ALA A 802 -0.72 22.23 37.53
CA ALA A 802 -0.86 21.01 36.74
C ALA A 802 -1.26 19.81 37.63
N ILE A 803 -0.62 19.65 38.79
CA ILE A 803 -0.94 18.62 39.78
C ILE A 803 -2.38 18.80 40.31
N ASP A 804 -2.78 20.01 40.71
CA ASP A 804 -4.13 20.26 41.21
C ASP A 804 -5.22 19.86 40.20
N PHE A 805 -5.04 20.20 38.92
CA PHE A 805 -5.98 19.86 37.86
C PHE A 805 -5.95 18.37 37.47
N HIS A 806 -4.77 17.76 37.35
CA HIS A 806 -4.68 16.32 37.08
C HIS A 806 -5.19 15.46 38.24
N GLN A 807 -5.08 15.91 39.49
CA GLN A 807 -5.63 15.21 40.66
C GLN A 807 -7.17 15.27 40.70
N GLN A 808 -7.78 16.38 40.25
CA GLN A 808 -9.22 16.48 40.04
C GLN A 808 -9.66 15.57 38.89
N CYS A 809 -9.02 15.68 37.73
CA CYS A 809 -9.21 14.81 36.56
C CYS A 809 -9.17 13.31 36.95
N LEU A 810 -8.14 12.88 37.67
CA LEU A 810 -7.99 11.50 38.18
C LEU A 810 -9.17 11.06 39.07
N THR A 811 -9.74 11.97 39.85
CA THR A 811 -10.88 11.68 40.72
C THR A 811 -12.14 11.43 39.89
N ILE A 812 -12.41 12.29 38.90
CA ILE A 812 -13.54 12.13 37.97
C ILE A 812 -13.45 10.81 37.19
N LEU A 813 -12.27 10.51 36.63
CA LEU A 813 -12.05 9.31 35.81
C LEU A 813 -12.22 8.01 36.61
N ARG A 814 -11.83 8.02 37.90
CA ARG A 814 -12.13 6.93 38.85
C ARG A 814 -13.61 6.81 39.19
N GLU A 815 -14.34 7.92 39.33
CA GLU A 815 -15.78 7.90 39.61
C GLU A 815 -16.60 7.30 38.46
N ILE A 816 -16.20 7.54 37.20
CA ILE A 816 -16.88 7.01 36.01
C ILE A 816 -16.35 5.65 35.53
N GLY A 817 -15.23 5.17 36.10
CA GLY A 817 -14.62 3.88 35.76
C GLY A 817 -13.76 3.88 34.49
N ASP A 818 -13.34 5.04 33.99
CA ASP A 818 -12.46 5.16 32.83
C ASP A 818 -11.02 4.81 33.20
N ARG A 819 -10.67 3.52 33.10
CA ARG A 819 -9.32 2.99 33.39
C ARG A 819 -8.26 3.55 32.44
N ALA A 820 -8.59 3.81 31.18
CA ALA A 820 -7.66 4.36 30.20
C ALA A 820 -7.32 5.82 30.54
N GLY A 821 -8.34 6.62 30.85
CA GLY A 821 -8.18 7.97 31.38
C GLY A 821 -7.42 7.99 32.71
N GLU A 822 -7.73 7.06 33.64
CA GLU A 822 -7.03 6.94 34.92
C GLU A 822 -5.51 6.75 34.72
N SER A 823 -5.10 5.84 33.83
CA SER A 823 -3.69 5.62 33.50
C SER A 823 -3.02 6.89 32.95
N LYS A 824 -3.67 7.62 32.03
CA LYS A 824 -3.16 8.90 31.48
C LYS A 824 -3.01 9.98 32.56
N ALA A 825 -4.00 10.14 33.44
CA ALA A 825 -3.98 11.13 34.51
C ALA A 825 -2.87 10.82 35.55
N LEU A 826 -2.66 9.55 35.88
CA LEU A 826 -1.53 9.10 36.72
C LEU A 826 -0.18 9.37 36.00
N GLY A 827 -0.09 9.09 34.71
CA GLY A 827 1.09 9.39 33.89
C GLY A 827 1.48 10.87 33.92
N ASN A 828 0.51 11.76 33.65
CA ASN A 828 0.74 13.20 33.68
C ASN A 828 1.04 13.74 35.09
N LEU A 829 0.42 13.19 36.16
CA LEU A 829 0.81 13.49 37.54
C LEU A 829 2.28 13.12 37.80
N GLY A 830 2.72 11.95 37.34
CA GLY A 830 4.11 11.52 37.45
C GLY A 830 5.08 12.48 36.76
N LEU A 831 4.75 12.95 35.55
CA LEU A 831 5.54 13.96 34.81
C LEU A 831 5.62 15.30 35.55
N ALA A 832 4.52 15.77 36.13
CA ALA A 832 4.49 17.01 36.91
C ALA A 832 5.34 16.89 38.20
N TYR A 833 5.29 15.75 38.91
CA TYR A 833 6.17 15.50 40.05
C TYR A 833 7.63 15.34 39.65
N TYR A 834 7.92 14.72 38.50
CA TYR A 834 9.27 14.62 37.94
C TYR A 834 9.86 16.01 37.66
N SER A 835 9.07 16.90 37.06
CA SER A 835 9.50 18.27 36.72
C SER A 835 9.72 19.17 37.95
N LEU A 836 9.08 18.84 39.07
CA LEU A 836 9.37 19.41 40.40
C LEU A 836 10.57 18.75 41.13
N GLY A 837 11.27 17.80 40.50
CA GLY A 837 12.36 17.04 41.09
C GLY A 837 11.94 16.01 42.14
N ASN A 838 10.64 15.74 42.31
CA ASN A 838 10.11 14.76 43.25
C ASN A 838 9.99 13.38 42.60
N TYR A 839 11.15 12.80 42.29
CA TYR A 839 11.26 11.53 41.56
C TYR A 839 10.62 10.34 42.28
N GLU A 840 10.59 10.33 43.63
CA GLU A 840 9.93 9.28 44.41
C GLU A 840 8.42 9.25 44.14
N ARG A 841 7.73 10.41 44.17
CA ARG A 841 6.31 10.47 43.80
C ARG A 841 6.08 10.18 42.33
N ALA A 842 6.98 10.64 41.44
CA ALA A 842 6.88 10.31 40.01
C ALA A 842 6.88 8.79 39.78
N ILE A 843 7.76 8.06 40.47
CA ILE A 843 7.81 6.59 40.46
C ILE A 843 6.50 5.98 40.93
N ASP A 844 5.93 6.42 42.05
CA ASP A 844 4.66 5.89 42.59
C ASP A 844 3.49 6.05 41.60
N PHE A 845 3.42 7.19 40.91
CA PHE A 845 2.39 7.47 39.91
C PHE A 845 2.60 6.70 38.60
N HIS A 846 3.84 6.65 38.08
CA HIS A 846 4.15 5.89 36.86
C HIS A 846 4.00 4.37 37.06
N GLN A 847 4.28 3.83 38.25
CA GLN A 847 4.01 2.42 38.57
C GLN A 847 2.51 2.10 38.57
N GLN A 848 1.65 3.00 39.07
CA GLN A 848 0.20 2.84 38.97
C GLN A 848 -0.28 2.91 37.52
N ALA A 849 0.19 3.90 36.73
CA ALA A 849 -0.15 4.02 35.31
C ALA A 849 0.21 2.74 34.52
N LEU A 850 1.42 2.20 34.75
CA LEU A 850 1.93 0.96 34.15
C LEU A 850 1.13 -0.28 34.55
N ALA A 851 0.65 -0.35 35.80
CA ALA A 851 -0.19 -1.46 36.24
C ALA A 851 -1.54 -1.46 35.49
N ILE A 852 -2.13 -0.28 35.31
CA ILE A 852 -3.40 -0.13 34.58
C ILE A 852 -3.24 -0.37 33.08
N SER A 853 -2.18 0.15 32.44
CA SER A 853 -1.96 -0.07 31.00
C SER A 853 -1.82 -1.56 30.68
N ARG A 854 -1.14 -2.32 31.55
CA ARG A 854 -1.04 -3.79 31.47
C ARG A 854 -2.38 -4.50 31.71
N GLU A 855 -3.20 -4.02 32.65
CA GLU A 855 -4.54 -4.56 32.93
C GLU A 855 -5.47 -4.44 31.73
N ILE A 856 -5.45 -3.30 31.03
CA ILE A 856 -6.30 -3.04 29.85
C ILE A 856 -5.68 -3.50 28.51
N GLY A 857 -4.44 -3.99 28.53
CA GLY A 857 -3.73 -4.46 27.33
C GLY A 857 -3.19 -3.34 26.41
N ASP A 858 -3.13 -2.10 26.89
CA ASP A 858 -2.63 -0.97 26.11
C ASP A 858 -1.09 -0.97 26.07
N ARG A 859 -0.55 -1.55 24.99
CA ARG A 859 0.90 -1.65 24.76
C ARG A 859 1.55 -0.29 24.57
N GLN A 860 0.87 0.70 23.97
CA GLN A 860 1.44 2.02 23.77
C GLN A 860 1.65 2.74 25.11
N TRP A 861 0.63 2.75 25.99
CA TRP A 861 0.76 3.31 27.34
C TRP A 861 1.68 2.48 28.24
N GLU A 862 1.80 1.16 28.03
CA GLU A 862 2.81 0.36 28.72
C GLU A 862 4.23 0.82 28.36
N GLY A 863 4.54 1.00 27.08
CA GLY A 863 5.82 1.53 26.62
C GLY A 863 6.13 2.90 27.20
N MET A 864 5.20 3.86 27.05
CA MET A 864 5.38 5.22 27.58
C MET A 864 5.52 5.25 29.11
N SER A 865 4.75 4.42 29.85
CA SER A 865 4.86 4.33 31.31
C SER A 865 6.19 3.73 31.76
N LEU A 866 6.73 2.74 31.03
CA LEU A 866 8.07 2.20 31.27
C LEU A 866 9.16 3.24 31.01
N SER A 867 9.06 4.01 29.92
CA SER A 867 10.00 5.10 29.62
C SER A 867 9.97 6.18 30.71
N ASN A 868 8.79 6.66 31.11
CA ASN A 868 8.65 7.68 32.15
C ASN A 868 9.13 7.19 33.53
N LEU A 869 8.90 5.91 33.86
CA LEU A 869 9.45 5.29 35.05
C LEU A 869 11.00 5.21 34.98
N GLY A 870 11.55 4.93 33.79
CA GLY A 870 12.98 4.97 33.52
C GLY A 870 13.58 6.37 33.73
N LEU A 871 12.91 7.42 33.23
CA LEU A 871 13.30 8.82 33.43
C LEU A 871 13.35 9.18 34.93
N ALA A 872 12.35 8.76 35.71
CA ALA A 872 12.33 9.01 37.15
C ALA A 872 13.45 8.26 37.90
N TYR A 873 13.78 7.01 37.52
CA TYR A 873 14.94 6.30 38.09
C TYR A 873 16.28 6.92 37.66
N HIS A 874 16.39 7.42 36.43
CA HIS A 874 17.55 8.18 35.96
C HIS A 874 17.73 9.48 36.77
N GLY A 875 16.64 10.20 37.09
CA GLY A 875 16.66 11.38 37.97
C GLY A 875 17.17 11.10 39.39
N LEU A 876 16.93 9.88 39.91
CA LEU A 876 17.51 9.40 41.16
C LEU A 876 18.97 8.90 41.04
N GLY A 877 19.56 8.91 39.85
CA GLY A 877 20.88 8.34 39.59
C GLY A 877 20.93 6.80 39.59
N ASN A 878 19.78 6.11 39.55
CA ASN A 878 19.69 4.66 39.47
C ASN A 878 19.65 4.22 37.99
N TYR A 879 20.80 4.38 37.33
CA TYR A 879 20.93 4.21 35.89
C TYR A 879 20.74 2.76 35.44
N GLU A 880 21.15 1.76 36.23
CA GLU A 880 20.93 0.34 35.90
C GLU A 880 19.44 0.03 35.78
N ARG A 881 18.62 0.49 36.73
CA ARG A 881 17.17 0.29 36.70
C ARG A 881 16.49 1.10 35.60
N ALA A 882 17.02 2.28 35.26
CA ALA A 882 16.54 3.03 34.11
C ALA A 882 16.78 2.26 32.79
N ILE A 883 17.95 1.65 32.62
CA ILE A 883 18.29 0.83 31.43
C ILE A 883 17.34 -0.36 31.28
N ASP A 884 17.07 -1.11 32.35
CA ASP A 884 16.14 -2.25 32.31
C ASP A 884 14.72 -1.84 31.85
N LEU A 885 14.28 -0.64 32.21
CA LEU A 885 12.97 -0.09 31.84
C LEU A 885 12.95 0.46 30.41
N TYR A 886 13.98 1.19 29.98
CA TYR A 886 14.10 1.65 28.61
C TYR A 886 14.26 0.50 27.60
N GLN A 887 14.93 -0.61 27.98
CA GLN A 887 15.00 -1.81 27.14
C GLN A 887 13.62 -2.47 26.95
N GLN A 888 12.79 -2.51 28.00
CA GLN A 888 11.40 -2.96 27.87
C GLN A 888 10.60 -2.00 26.97
N SER A 889 10.69 -0.69 27.20
CA SER A 889 10.06 0.33 26.34
C SER A 889 10.46 0.20 24.86
N LEU A 890 11.75 0.01 24.58
CA LEU A 890 12.29 -0.20 23.23
C LEU A 890 11.74 -1.47 22.57
N THR A 891 11.58 -2.54 23.34
CA THR A 891 11.00 -3.81 22.87
C THR A 891 9.55 -3.60 22.46
N ILE A 892 8.76 -2.92 23.31
CA ILE A 892 7.36 -2.59 23.02
C ILE A 892 7.24 -1.69 21.79
N ALA A 893 8.03 -0.61 21.71
CA ALA A 893 8.01 0.31 20.57
C ALA A 893 8.25 -0.40 19.24
N ARG A 894 9.19 -1.36 19.20
CA ARG A 894 9.48 -2.20 18.03
C ARG A 894 8.36 -3.18 17.70
N GLU A 895 7.68 -3.74 18.70
CA GLU A 895 6.53 -4.63 18.49
C GLU A 895 5.33 -3.89 17.88
N ILE A 896 5.04 -2.66 18.34
CA ILE A 896 3.91 -1.86 17.85
C ILE A 896 4.25 -0.98 16.63
N GLY A 897 5.51 -0.97 16.20
CA GLY A 897 5.97 -0.14 15.08
C GLY A 897 6.11 1.36 15.39
N ASP A 898 6.09 1.77 16.66
CA ASP A 898 6.26 3.16 17.08
C ASP A 898 7.73 3.58 16.92
N ARG A 899 8.03 4.15 15.75
CA ARG A 899 9.37 4.62 15.40
C ARG A 899 9.82 5.84 16.23
N ARG A 900 8.89 6.68 16.71
CA ARG A 900 9.19 7.82 17.59
C ARG A 900 9.52 7.32 19.00
N GLY A 901 8.73 6.40 19.54
CA GLY A 901 8.98 5.72 20.81
C GLY A 901 10.27 4.92 20.81
N GLU A 902 10.61 4.23 19.70
CA GLU A 902 11.90 3.56 19.53
C GLU A 902 13.06 4.56 19.60
N GLY A 903 12.97 5.67 18.86
CA GLY A 903 13.97 6.74 18.91
C GLY A 903 14.17 7.29 20.32
N ASN A 904 13.07 7.64 21.01
CA ASN A 904 13.10 8.15 22.37
C ASN A 904 13.72 7.13 23.35
N ALA A 905 13.36 5.85 23.27
CA ALA A 905 13.92 4.81 24.12
C ALA A 905 15.43 4.58 23.86
N LEU A 906 15.88 4.66 22.61
CA LEU A 906 17.30 4.62 22.24
C LEU A 906 18.07 5.84 22.78
N GLY A 907 17.52 7.05 22.63
CA GLY A 907 18.10 8.27 23.18
C GLY A 907 18.24 8.20 24.71
N ASN A 908 17.22 7.71 25.39
CA ASN A 908 17.19 7.56 26.84
C ASN A 908 18.14 6.44 27.35
N LEU A 909 18.32 5.35 26.58
CA LEU A 909 19.39 4.38 26.83
C LEU A 909 20.78 5.01 26.70
N GLY A 910 20.99 5.86 25.70
CA GLY A 910 22.23 6.61 25.52
C GLY A 910 22.57 7.46 26.74
N LEU A 911 21.60 8.25 27.23
CA LEU A 911 21.74 9.06 28.46
C LEU A 911 22.06 8.20 29.70
N ALA A 912 21.37 7.09 29.90
CA ALA A 912 21.63 6.22 31.05
C ALA A 912 23.01 5.54 30.99
N TYR A 913 23.48 5.13 29.81
CA TYR A 913 24.84 4.62 29.65
C TYR A 913 25.90 5.72 29.83
N TYR A 914 25.62 6.96 29.43
CA TYR A 914 26.47 8.11 29.75
C TYR A 914 26.55 8.35 31.28
N GLY A 915 25.42 8.27 31.99
CA GLY A 915 25.35 8.36 33.47
C GLY A 915 26.17 7.28 34.20
N LEU A 916 26.25 6.07 33.64
CA LEU A 916 27.13 5.00 34.13
C LEU A 916 28.62 5.18 33.75
N GLY A 917 28.96 6.19 32.96
CA GLY A 917 30.31 6.38 32.41
C GLY A 917 30.68 5.41 31.28
N ASN A 918 29.71 4.69 30.72
CA ASN A 918 29.91 3.81 29.56
C ASN A 918 29.65 4.58 28.26
N TYR A 919 30.57 5.51 27.97
CA TYR A 919 30.43 6.47 26.87
C TYR A 919 30.42 5.81 25.47
N GLU A 920 31.11 4.67 25.29
CA GLU A 920 31.09 3.91 24.04
C GLU A 920 29.67 3.43 23.70
N ARG A 921 28.98 2.78 24.65
CA ARG A 921 27.58 2.39 24.47
C ARG A 921 26.64 3.58 24.33
N ALA A 922 26.91 4.69 25.04
CA ALA A 922 26.11 5.89 24.88
C ALA A 922 26.13 6.38 23.42
N ILE A 923 27.32 6.40 22.80
CA ILE A 923 27.49 6.75 21.37
C ILE A 923 26.75 5.76 20.47
N ASP A 924 26.85 4.44 20.70
CA ASP A 924 26.13 3.43 19.90
C ASP A 924 24.60 3.62 19.92
N TYR A 925 24.03 3.96 21.07
CA TYR A 925 22.59 4.19 21.21
C TYR A 925 22.15 5.54 20.64
N HIS A 926 22.91 6.61 20.85
CA HIS A 926 22.62 7.90 20.22
C HIS A 926 22.80 7.88 18.70
N GLN A 927 23.74 7.08 18.17
CA GLN A 927 23.88 6.88 16.72
C GLN A 927 22.68 6.17 16.12
N GLN A 928 22.11 5.17 16.81
CA GLN A 928 20.85 4.56 16.40
C GLN A 928 19.69 5.56 16.48
N TYR A 929 19.60 6.35 17.56
CA TYR A 929 18.60 7.41 17.68
C TYR A 929 18.71 8.45 16.56
N LEU A 930 19.92 8.85 16.17
CA LEU A 930 20.16 9.77 15.05
C LEU A 930 19.63 9.21 13.72
N THR A 931 19.87 7.93 13.43
CA THR A 931 19.30 7.27 12.25
C THR A 931 17.78 7.29 12.26
N ILE A 932 17.16 6.97 13.40
CA ILE A 932 15.71 7.02 13.58
C ILE A 932 15.16 8.44 13.40
N ALA A 933 15.81 9.43 14.02
CA ALA A 933 15.41 10.82 13.93
C ALA A 933 15.43 11.33 12.48
N TRP A 934 16.46 10.95 11.72
CA TRP A 934 16.54 11.23 10.29
C TRP A 934 15.47 10.50 9.46
N GLU A 935 15.22 9.21 9.71
CA GLU A 935 14.15 8.43 9.06
C GLU A 935 12.77 9.08 9.20
N ILE A 936 12.47 9.69 10.35
CA ILE A 936 11.17 10.32 10.65
C ILE A 936 11.16 11.85 10.46
N GLY A 937 12.25 12.45 9.98
CA GLY A 937 12.37 13.91 9.82
C GLY A 937 12.35 14.72 11.14
N ASN A 938 12.65 14.08 12.28
CA ASN A 938 12.71 14.73 13.59
C ASN A 938 14.02 15.50 13.76
N ARG A 939 14.08 16.69 13.15
CA ARG A 939 15.23 17.59 13.17
C ARG A 939 15.69 17.98 14.59
N LEU A 940 14.76 18.10 15.55
CA LEU A 940 15.08 18.31 16.97
C LEU A 940 15.82 17.11 17.56
N GLY A 941 15.34 15.90 17.26
CA GLY A 941 15.97 14.64 17.68
C GLY A 941 17.36 14.45 17.09
N GLU A 942 17.58 14.82 15.83
CA GLU A 942 18.90 14.80 15.20
C GLU A 942 19.93 15.66 15.95
N GLY A 943 19.61 16.94 16.19
CA GLY A 943 20.48 17.85 16.94
C GLY A 943 20.75 17.38 18.36
N THR A 944 19.73 16.80 19.01
CA THR A 944 19.83 16.25 20.35
C THR A 944 20.72 15.01 20.42
N ALA A 945 20.60 14.08 19.46
CA ALA A 945 21.47 12.92 19.37
C ALA A 945 22.94 13.35 19.17
N LEU A 946 23.18 14.34 18.30
CA LEU A 946 24.50 14.88 18.00
C LEU A 946 25.14 15.60 19.20
N VAL A 947 24.39 16.41 19.96
CA VAL A 947 24.88 17.02 21.22
C VAL A 947 25.34 15.95 22.22
N ASN A 948 24.51 14.91 22.42
CA ASN A 948 24.81 13.88 23.41
C ASN A 948 25.98 12.97 22.99
N MET A 949 26.07 12.62 21.70
CA MET A 949 27.26 11.97 21.13
C MET A 949 28.50 12.85 21.33
N GLY A 950 28.39 14.16 21.06
CA GLY A 950 29.47 15.11 21.26
C GLY A 950 29.95 15.19 22.70
N ALA A 951 29.03 15.17 23.67
CA ALA A 951 29.35 15.14 25.09
C ALA A 951 30.04 13.81 25.51
N ALA A 952 29.54 12.66 25.03
CA ALA A 952 30.15 11.35 25.25
C ALA A 952 31.57 11.26 24.66
N GLN A 953 31.76 11.74 23.44
CA GLN A 953 33.05 11.78 22.75
C GLN A 953 34.07 12.66 23.45
N LEU A 954 33.65 13.79 24.04
CA LEU A 954 34.52 14.63 24.86
C LEU A 954 35.06 13.86 26.09
N LYS A 955 34.23 13.02 26.74
CA LYS A 955 34.67 12.18 27.87
C LYS A 955 35.62 11.05 27.46
N LEU A 956 35.63 10.67 26.18
CA LEU A 956 36.58 9.72 25.59
C LEU A 956 37.81 10.39 24.94
N GLU A 957 38.01 11.69 25.13
CA GLU A 957 39.07 12.50 24.50
C GLU A 957 39.03 12.52 22.95
N GLN A 958 37.89 12.13 22.36
CA GLN A 958 37.61 12.13 20.91
C GLN A 958 37.22 13.53 20.43
N HIS A 959 38.14 14.48 20.58
CA HIS A 959 37.88 15.91 20.41
C HIS A 959 37.50 16.31 18.96
N SER A 960 37.97 15.59 17.95
CA SER A 960 37.66 15.84 16.52
C SER A 960 36.18 15.59 16.22
N GLU A 961 35.69 14.42 16.62
CA GLU A 961 34.35 13.94 16.45
C GLU A 961 33.38 14.77 17.30
N SER A 962 33.76 15.07 18.55
CA SER A 962 33.01 15.94 19.45
C SER A 962 32.82 17.36 18.89
N LEU A 963 33.85 17.95 18.27
CA LEU A 963 33.73 19.24 17.57
C LEU A 963 32.79 19.16 16.37
N ALA A 964 32.84 18.08 15.59
CA ALA A 964 31.98 17.91 14.42
C ALA A 964 30.50 17.79 14.82
N ASN A 965 30.21 16.91 15.78
CA ASN A 965 28.84 16.64 16.24
C ASN A 965 28.20 17.85 16.93
N ASN A 966 28.89 18.53 17.85
CA ASN A 966 28.34 19.73 18.49
C ASN A 966 28.18 20.92 17.53
N ARG A 967 28.97 21.01 16.44
CA ARG A 967 28.75 22.03 15.39
C ARG A 967 27.53 21.73 14.53
N ALA A 968 27.37 20.47 14.10
CA ALA A 968 26.19 20.06 13.35
C ALA A 968 24.91 20.26 14.18
N ALA A 969 24.94 19.92 15.47
CA ALA A 969 23.86 20.19 16.40
C ALA A 969 23.58 21.70 16.56
N LEU A 970 24.60 22.53 16.71
CA LEU A 970 24.45 23.99 16.79
C LEU A 970 23.78 24.58 15.54
N GLU A 971 24.15 24.12 14.35
CA GLU A 971 23.50 24.52 13.10
C GLU A 971 22.03 24.10 13.05
N ILE A 972 21.72 22.86 13.45
CA ILE A 972 20.37 22.32 13.58
C ILE A 972 19.52 23.14 14.55
N PHE A 973 20.01 23.40 15.76
CA PHE A 973 19.25 24.13 16.77
C PHE A 973 19.00 25.58 16.34
N ARG A 974 19.92 26.21 15.60
CA ARG A 974 19.70 27.54 15.00
C ARG A 974 18.71 27.53 13.85
N GLU A 975 18.69 26.47 13.04
CA GLU A 975 17.72 26.27 11.95
C GLU A 975 16.28 26.18 12.50
N ILE A 976 16.08 25.41 13.56
CA ILE A 976 14.74 25.15 14.15
C ILE A 976 14.35 26.12 15.29
N GLY A 977 15.23 27.05 15.68
CA GLY A 977 15.00 27.95 16.82
C GLY A 977 15.09 27.30 18.21
N GLY A 978 15.68 26.09 18.32
CA GLY A 978 15.78 25.30 19.55
C GLY A 978 16.81 25.85 20.55
N ARG A 979 16.45 26.91 21.28
CA ARG A 979 17.39 27.73 22.07
C ARG A 979 18.11 27.00 23.22
N GLU A 980 17.47 26.01 23.84
CA GLU A 980 18.11 25.22 24.92
C GLU A 980 19.23 24.33 24.35
N GLY A 981 18.96 23.60 23.27
CA GLY A 981 19.97 22.79 22.57
C GLY A 981 21.07 23.64 21.92
N GLU A 982 20.77 24.86 21.47
CA GLU A 982 21.81 25.83 21.09
C GLU A 982 22.74 26.15 22.27
N ALA A 983 22.19 26.48 23.45
CA ALA A 983 22.99 26.78 24.63
C ALA A 983 23.85 25.59 25.07
N GLU A 984 23.31 24.37 25.03
CA GLU A 984 24.04 23.13 25.36
C GLU A 984 25.15 22.83 24.32
N SER A 985 24.86 22.98 23.02
CA SER A 985 25.86 22.84 21.96
C SER A 985 27.04 23.82 22.15
N LEU A 986 26.75 25.08 22.48
CA LEU A 986 27.75 26.10 22.75
C LEU A 986 28.56 25.78 24.02
N LYS A 987 27.92 25.29 25.08
CA LYS A 987 28.56 24.85 26.33
C LYS A 987 29.53 23.69 26.06
N ASN A 988 29.11 22.68 25.31
CA ASN A 988 29.96 21.55 24.93
C ASN A 988 31.13 21.99 24.04
N LEU A 989 30.90 22.87 23.05
CA LEU A 989 31.98 23.44 22.24
C LEU A 989 33.01 24.21 23.08
N ALA A 990 32.57 24.93 24.10
CA ALA A 990 33.47 25.59 25.04
C ALA A 990 34.35 24.60 25.82
N GLU A 991 33.78 23.51 26.35
CA GLU A 991 34.53 22.45 27.04
C GLU A 991 35.54 21.75 26.11
N VAL A 992 35.16 21.43 24.87
CA VAL A 992 36.09 20.83 23.89
C VAL A 992 37.21 21.80 23.53
N HIS A 993 36.91 23.09 23.36
CA HIS A 993 37.93 24.11 23.10
C HIS A 993 38.85 24.35 24.30
N GLN A 994 38.37 24.19 25.53
CA GLN A 994 39.19 24.22 26.74
C GLN A 994 40.15 23.04 26.79
N ALA A 995 39.67 21.81 26.54
CA ALA A 995 40.50 20.60 26.50
C ALA A 995 41.60 20.69 25.42
N LEU A 996 41.31 21.33 24.27
CA LEU A 996 42.28 21.62 23.22
C LEU A 996 43.20 22.82 23.50
N GLY A 997 43.17 23.42 24.69
CA GLY A 997 44.00 24.56 25.09
C GLY A 997 43.66 25.89 24.41
N LYS A 998 42.52 25.99 23.72
CA LYS A 998 42.08 27.18 22.96
C LYS A 998 41.21 28.09 23.83
N ILE A 999 41.81 28.58 24.92
CA ILE A 999 41.10 29.26 26.03
C ILE A 999 40.25 30.46 25.58
N GLU A 1000 40.74 31.30 24.66
CA GLU A 1000 39.96 32.44 24.15
C GLU A 1000 38.69 32.00 23.39
N VAL A 1001 38.81 30.98 22.52
CA VAL A 1001 37.68 30.42 21.77
C VAL A 1001 36.69 29.72 22.71
N ALA A 1002 37.18 29.04 23.74
CA ALA A 1002 36.35 28.45 24.78
C ALA A 1002 35.57 29.52 25.56
N ARG A 1003 36.20 30.68 25.84
CA ARG A 1003 35.57 31.82 26.52
C ARG A 1003 34.47 32.44 25.66
N GLU A 1004 34.68 32.62 24.36
CA GLU A 1004 33.66 33.14 23.42
C GLU A 1004 32.41 32.23 23.36
N PHE A 1005 32.60 30.90 23.26
CA PHE A 1005 31.47 29.95 23.26
C PHE A 1005 30.76 29.90 24.62
N CYS A 1006 31.51 29.91 25.72
CA CYS A 1006 30.95 29.92 27.08
C CYS A 1006 30.15 31.20 27.36
N GLN A 1007 30.56 32.36 26.82
CA GLN A 1007 29.81 33.61 26.94
C GLN A 1007 28.47 33.56 26.21
N GLN A 1008 28.44 32.97 25.00
CA GLN A 1008 27.19 32.77 24.24
C GLN A 1008 26.24 31.80 24.96
N ALA A 1009 26.75 30.67 25.44
CA ALA A 1009 25.98 29.70 26.22
C ALA A 1009 25.41 30.33 27.50
N LEU A 1010 26.22 31.07 28.25
CA LEU A 1010 25.80 31.75 29.49
C LEU A 1010 24.73 32.82 29.25
N ALA A 1011 24.83 33.58 28.15
CA ALA A 1011 23.84 34.58 27.78
C ALA A 1011 22.47 33.94 27.50
N LEU A 1012 22.44 32.89 26.68
CA LEU A 1012 21.21 32.13 26.39
C LEU A 1012 20.65 31.47 27.64
N ALA A 1013 21.48 30.80 28.43
CA ALA A 1013 21.03 30.13 29.66
C ALA A 1013 20.49 31.12 30.71
N THR A 1014 21.01 32.36 30.74
CA THR A 1014 20.50 33.43 31.60
C THR A 1014 19.16 33.98 31.11
N GLU A 1015 18.98 34.13 29.80
CA GLU A 1015 17.71 34.58 29.21
C GLU A 1015 16.59 33.56 29.42
N LEU A 1016 16.89 32.27 29.22
CA LEU A 1016 15.94 31.17 29.37
C LEU A 1016 15.71 30.76 30.84
N SER A 1017 16.52 31.27 31.79
CA SER A 1017 16.49 30.91 33.22
C SER A 1017 16.66 29.41 33.51
N ILE A 1018 17.40 28.69 32.65
CA ILE A 1018 17.61 27.24 32.74
C ILE A 1018 18.79 26.86 33.67
N PRO A 1019 18.80 25.63 34.25
CA PRO A 1019 19.84 25.17 35.17
C PRO A 1019 21.28 25.25 34.61
N LEU A 1020 21.43 25.08 33.28
CA LEU A 1020 22.69 25.16 32.53
C LEU A 1020 23.51 26.42 32.83
N LYS A 1021 22.85 27.51 33.27
CA LYS A 1021 23.51 28.75 33.68
C LYS A 1021 24.61 28.50 34.72
N ALA A 1022 24.36 27.67 35.74
CA ALA A 1022 25.33 27.39 36.81
C ALA A 1022 26.58 26.64 36.31
N GLU A 1023 26.39 25.72 35.35
CA GLU A 1023 27.49 25.05 34.66
C GLU A 1023 28.32 26.05 33.84
N CYS A 1024 27.66 26.92 33.07
CA CYS A 1024 28.33 27.96 32.29
C CYS A 1024 29.09 28.95 33.18
N GLU A 1025 28.54 29.37 34.32
CA GLU A 1025 29.24 30.23 35.30
C GLU A 1025 30.48 29.52 35.88
N THR A 1026 30.38 28.23 36.20
CA THR A 1026 31.49 27.42 36.72
C THR A 1026 32.58 27.24 35.66
N LEU A 1027 32.19 26.94 34.42
CA LEU A 1027 33.09 26.82 33.27
C LEU A 1027 33.82 28.15 33.00
N MET A 1028 33.09 29.27 33.03
CA MET A 1028 33.65 30.63 32.87
C MET A 1028 34.70 30.96 33.92
N GLN A 1029 34.48 30.59 35.19
CA GLN A 1029 35.46 30.77 36.25
C GLN A 1029 36.74 29.95 35.99
N SER A 1030 36.61 28.70 35.53
CA SER A 1030 37.76 27.86 35.18
C SER A 1030 38.60 28.42 34.02
N LEU A 1031 37.96 29.14 33.08
CA LEU A 1031 38.59 29.81 31.94
C LEU A 1031 39.23 31.18 32.31
N GLY A 1032 39.06 31.64 33.54
CA GLY A 1032 39.60 32.91 34.06
C GLY A 1032 40.91 32.80 34.84
N GLY A 1033 41.37 31.59 35.18
CA GLY A 1033 42.50 31.37 36.10
C GLY A 1033 43.92 31.65 35.55
N GLY A 1034 44.07 32.37 34.43
CA GLY A 1034 45.34 32.52 33.70
C GLY A 1034 46.21 33.73 34.06
N ASP A 1035 45.62 34.84 34.52
CA ASP A 1035 46.34 36.12 34.68
C ASP A 1035 46.86 36.38 36.11
N ALA A 1036 47.53 35.39 36.71
CA ALA A 1036 48.12 35.52 38.05
C ALA A 1036 49.37 34.65 38.32
N SER A 1037 50.41 34.74 37.48
CA SER A 1037 51.78 34.33 37.82
C SER A 1037 52.85 35.06 37.01
#